data_AF-A0A945X590-F1
#
_entry.id   AF-A0A945X590-F1
#
_cell.length_a   1.000
_cell.length_b   1.000
_cell.length_c   1.000
_cell.angle_alpha   90.00
_cell.angle_beta   90.00
_cell.angle_gamma   90.00
#
_symmetry.space_group_name_H-M   'P 1'
#
loop_
_entity.id
_entity.type
_entity.pdbx_description
1 polymer ?
#
loop_
_entity_poly.entity_id
_entity_poly.type
_entity_poly.pdbx_seq_one_letter_code
_entity_poly.pdbx_strand_id
1 'polypeptide(L)'
;MRSVGRRLVYPTITVLMIALGLSEGRSAVNGRTKETARYQVPPGVTPPRMANAPAFSIPSGNGPRFYLNDREIRNLREAYAGAGEAALPLQQIVTHARDLLVKKVVIPPKGGQHSSHYNCPNCERKLRPAADGEGHACPKCKTVYTGSPYEEAYYDRIHKSICKNARLCAQAYILTGNEEFARYTRGILLEYADRYLTYERHDHRMRGVGEQSHRSGGHLFAQTLGEAYAMSQWLGPAFDMICGSNAFALADQKRVKDGLIRPMLTSIFRLPAGKSNHQSWHNAAYILGGAILDEPEWIQFAIWNPKNGFHYQLGASVSEVGLWQDGGWSYHFYARKALLAIAEVARHLDIDLWGEEQFMRMFLLPAAYRLQNGHYPNFGDAHTSDKVVRREGEEESWAVANDPRLAIMLPEDLSWESIRVGRTKEVDRHSYSAGSALFESNGHFILRGGKPGTIELAVLYGKHDGWHSHYDKSSFVLYARGKELGVDPGKKHNVNYPGALHQTWHKASLSHNLVTVDGKSQASYDVHSASGGELLCYNDEGGIPVAGCTSTETYPGVTVNRWLAAAPHYALVMDDLSSDSEHLYEWWYHNKGTEARCSDADRANGDATSEADLGFVYVQNVKRGSSRETIEAYFDHGELTVHVMLARGGRTAILTGNGPYTTPADRVPLMRFGRRGGAVRFAAVIEPRKVSEENYVRDIVCKPIQGGNLVIVSHQDGSDTYRLRPDSASVEVVR
;
A
#
# COMPACT_ATOMS: atom_id res chain seq x y z
N MET A 1 -51.02 4.73 -35.02
CA MET A 1 -51.59 4.18 -33.78
C MET A 1 -50.47 3.68 -32.89
N ARG A 2 -50.58 3.90 -31.58
CA ARG A 2 -49.52 3.94 -30.57
C ARG A 2 -48.83 2.59 -30.33
N SER A 3 -47.50 2.56 -30.26
CA SER A 3 -46.72 1.53 -29.56
C SER A 3 -45.87 2.18 -28.47
N VAL A 4 -46.22 1.90 -27.22
CA VAL A 4 -45.60 2.44 -26.00
C VAL A 4 -44.31 1.67 -25.71
N GLY A 5 -43.15 2.29 -25.96
CA GLY A 5 -41.85 1.81 -25.49
C GLY A 5 -41.54 2.38 -24.10
N ARG A 6 -41.57 1.54 -23.06
CA ARG A 6 -41.13 1.90 -21.71
C ARG A 6 -39.61 2.11 -21.71
N ARG A 7 -39.16 3.36 -21.51
CA ARG A 7 -37.78 3.67 -21.09
C ARG A 7 -37.64 3.35 -19.60
N LEU A 8 -36.74 2.44 -19.25
CA LEU A 8 -36.24 2.34 -17.87
C LEU A 8 -35.44 3.61 -17.56
N VAL A 9 -35.97 4.41 -16.64
CA VAL A 9 -35.27 5.55 -16.05
C VAL A 9 -34.46 5.01 -14.88
N TYR A 10 -33.13 5.03 -14.98
CA TYR A 10 -32.25 4.83 -13.83
C TYR A 10 -32.46 6.01 -12.86
N PRO A 11 -32.76 5.79 -11.57
CA PRO A 11 -32.80 6.89 -10.62
C PRO A 11 -31.39 7.44 -10.41
N THR A 12 -31.28 8.75 -10.54
CA THR A 12 -30.07 9.54 -10.36
C THR A 12 -29.54 9.36 -8.93
N ILE A 13 -28.23 9.09 -8.80
CA ILE A 13 -27.46 8.77 -7.59
C ILE A 13 -27.57 9.82 -6.45
N THR A 14 -28.19 10.97 -6.71
CA THR A 14 -28.38 12.07 -5.75
C THR A 14 -29.25 11.68 -4.53
N VAL A 15 -30.13 10.68 -4.65
CA VAL A 15 -31.09 10.32 -3.57
C VAL A 15 -30.47 9.40 -2.49
N LEU A 16 -29.34 8.74 -2.75
CA LEU A 16 -28.72 7.82 -1.77
C LEU A 16 -27.90 8.53 -0.68
N MET A 17 -27.45 9.77 -0.93
CA MET A 17 -26.72 10.58 0.07
C MET A 17 -27.62 11.00 1.24
N ILE A 18 -28.93 11.19 1.00
CA ILE A 18 -29.88 11.68 2.00
C ILE A 18 -30.31 10.57 2.97
N ALA A 19 -30.32 9.30 2.54
CA ALA A 19 -30.73 8.17 3.37
C ALA A 19 -29.64 7.65 4.33
N LEU A 20 -28.37 8.04 4.12
CA LEU A 20 -27.22 7.66 4.95
C LEU A 20 -26.90 8.68 6.07
N GLY A 21 -27.78 9.64 6.35
CA GLY A 21 -27.55 10.64 7.40
C GLY A 21 -26.41 11.62 7.11
N LEU A 22 -26.02 11.75 5.84
CA LEU A 22 -24.96 12.65 5.38
C LEU A 22 -25.57 13.86 4.63
N SER A 23 -26.43 14.63 5.31
CA SER A 23 -26.64 16.04 4.94
C SER A 23 -27.18 16.90 6.09
N GLU A 24 -26.34 17.88 6.45
CA GLU A 24 -26.64 19.24 6.93
C GLU A 24 -27.26 19.48 8.32
N GLY A 25 -26.39 19.98 9.22
CA GLY A 25 -26.47 21.38 9.65
C GLY A 25 -27.50 21.76 10.73
N ARG A 26 -27.00 22.02 11.94
CA ARG A 26 -27.35 23.12 12.89
C ARG A 26 -26.41 22.94 14.10
N SER A 27 -25.63 23.91 14.57
CA SER A 27 -25.76 25.36 14.54
C SER A 27 -24.44 26.04 14.13
N ALA A 28 -24.56 27.00 13.23
CA ALA A 28 -23.59 28.09 13.08
C ALA A 28 -24.28 29.36 13.55
N VAL A 29 -24.20 29.67 14.85
CA VAL A 29 -24.29 31.05 15.36
C VAL A 29 -23.44 31.08 16.64
N ASN A 30 -22.46 31.99 16.66
CA ASN A 30 -21.52 32.32 17.74
C ASN A 30 -20.32 31.37 17.95
N GLY A 31 -19.19 31.72 17.30
CA GLY A 31 -17.86 31.19 17.66
C GLY A 31 -16.76 31.37 16.61
N ARG A 32 -17.11 31.66 15.35
CA ARG A 32 -16.14 31.77 14.24
C ARG A 32 -15.54 33.17 14.10
N THR A 33 -14.61 33.52 14.99
CA THR A 33 -13.64 34.60 14.73
C THR A 33 -12.23 34.35 15.31
N LYS A 34 -11.96 33.20 15.95
CA LYS A 34 -10.67 32.98 16.64
C LYS A 34 -9.73 31.91 16.06
N GLU A 35 -10.15 31.09 15.10
CA GLU A 35 -9.32 29.97 14.61
C GLU A 35 -8.46 30.26 13.37
N THR A 36 -8.80 31.26 12.56
CA THR A 36 -8.02 31.63 11.37
C THR A 36 -6.80 32.50 11.68
N ALA A 37 -6.75 33.12 12.87
CA ALA A 37 -5.71 34.09 13.23
C ALA A 37 -4.41 33.48 13.83
N ARG A 38 -4.29 32.14 13.96
CA ARG A 38 -3.19 31.49 14.70
C ARG A 38 -2.10 30.79 13.88
N TYR A 39 -2.18 30.80 12.56
CA TYR A 39 -1.34 29.88 11.75
C TYR A 39 -0.50 30.57 10.65
N GLN A 40 -0.05 31.80 10.93
CA GLN A 40 1.06 32.39 10.19
C GLN A 40 2.37 32.00 10.89
N VAL A 41 3.15 31.12 10.27
CA VAL A 41 4.58 31.05 10.56
C VAL A 41 5.19 32.24 9.83
N PRO A 42 5.83 33.20 10.53
CA PRO A 42 6.49 34.32 9.88
C PRO A 42 7.46 33.85 8.79
N PRO A 43 7.63 34.63 7.70
CA PRO A 43 8.72 34.39 6.76
C PRO A 43 10.06 34.32 7.51
N GLY A 44 10.87 33.28 7.26
CA GLY A 44 12.20 33.14 7.86
C GLY A 44 12.27 32.43 9.22
N VAL A 45 11.24 31.70 9.65
CA VAL A 45 11.34 30.86 10.86
C VAL A 45 12.20 29.62 10.59
N THR A 46 13.32 29.56 11.30
CA THR A 46 14.15 28.37 11.50
C THR A 46 13.61 27.58 12.71
N PRO A 47 13.69 26.24 12.72
CA PRO A 47 13.34 25.44 13.89
C PRO A 47 14.18 25.86 15.11
N PRO A 48 13.65 25.68 16.33
CA PRO A 48 14.46 25.89 17.51
C PRO A 48 15.62 24.88 17.55
N ARG A 49 16.77 25.31 18.04
CA ARG A 49 17.92 24.43 18.29
C ARG A 49 17.53 23.31 19.27
N MET A 50 17.94 22.08 19.00
CA MET A 50 17.67 20.93 19.88
C MET A 50 18.75 20.84 20.96
N ALA A 51 18.37 21.08 22.22
CA ALA A 51 19.31 21.19 23.36
C ALA A 51 20.18 19.94 23.57
N ASN A 52 19.65 18.75 23.26
CA ASN A 52 20.31 17.46 23.46
C ASN A 52 20.76 16.80 22.15
N ALA A 53 20.81 17.54 21.03
CA ALA A 53 21.32 16.97 19.78
C ALA A 53 22.82 16.69 19.88
N PRO A 54 23.30 15.51 19.45
CA PRO A 54 24.71 15.22 19.29
C PRO A 54 25.42 16.26 18.40
N ALA A 55 26.71 16.45 18.63
CA ALA A 55 27.53 17.28 17.75
C ALA A 55 27.74 16.58 16.40
N PHE A 56 27.63 17.35 15.32
CA PHE A 56 27.95 16.95 13.95
C PHE A 56 28.46 18.18 13.19
N SER A 57 29.06 17.96 12.02
CA SER A 57 29.56 19.02 11.17
C SER A 57 28.89 18.94 9.81
N ILE A 58 28.54 20.11 9.24
CA ILE A 58 28.13 20.19 7.83
C ILE A 58 29.43 20.37 7.02
N PRO A 59 29.75 19.47 6.08
CA PRO A 59 30.92 19.62 5.22
C PRO A 59 30.94 21.00 4.52
N SER A 60 32.13 21.61 4.39
CA SER A 60 32.37 22.89 3.67
C SER A 60 32.96 22.67 2.27
N GLY A 61 32.87 23.66 1.37
CA GLY A 61 33.27 23.53 -0.05
C GLY A 61 32.14 23.68 -1.09
N ASN A 62 32.46 23.47 -2.37
CA ASN A 62 31.58 23.75 -3.50
C ASN A 62 31.04 22.50 -4.23
N GLY A 63 31.41 21.28 -3.85
CA GLY A 63 30.97 20.04 -4.54
C GLY A 63 29.68 19.41 -3.98
N PRO A 64 29.10 18.42 -4.68
CA PRO A 64 28.02 17.60 -4.12
C PRO A 64 28.51 16.88 -2.88
N ARG A 65 27.82 17.05 -1.77
CA ARG A 65 28.26 16.51 -0.47
C ARG A 65 27.15 15.91 0.37
N PHE A 66 25.89 16.17 0.03
CA PHE A 66 24.77 15.81 0.89
C PHE A 66 23.93 14.70 0.29
N TYR A 67 23.65 14.78 -1.02
CA TYR A 67 22.94 13.74 -1.74
C TYR A 67 23.87 12.63 -2.24
N LEU A 68 25.09 12.99 -2.65
CA LEU A 68 26.18 12.07 -3.02
C LEU A 68 27.45 12.46 -2.24
N ASN A 69 28.31 11.48 -1.98
CA ASN A 69 29.67 11.71 -1.52
C ASN A 69 30.72 11.37 -2.60
N ASP A 70 31.99 11.68 -2.32
CA ASP A 70 33.07 11.48 -3.28
C ASP A 70 33.25 10.01 -3.69
N ARG A 71 33.02 9.05 -2.78
CA ARG A 71 33.12 7.62 -3.09
C ARG A 71 32.06 7.21 -4.11
N GLU A 72 30.84 7.65 -3.90
CA GLU A 72 29.71 7.35 -4.79
C GLU A 72 29.88 8.00 -6.17
N ILE A 73 30.36 9.24 -6.21
CA ILE A 73 30.68 9.91 -7.46
C ILE A 73 31.78 9.15 -8.22
N ARG A 74 32.82 8.67 -7.53
CA ARG A 74 33.86 7.83 -8.15
C ARG A 74 33.29 6.54 -8.71
N ASN A 75 32.53 5.79 -7.92
CA ASN A 75 31.89 4.54 -8.37
C ASN A 75 31.09 4.75 -9.66
N LEU A 76 30.27 5.81 -9.70
CA LEU A 76 29.42 6.13 -10.84
C LEU A 76 30.24 6.52 -12.09
N ARG A 77 31.27 7.36 -11.92
CA ARG A 77 32.13 7.80 -13.02
C ARG A 77 32.98 6.67 -13.59
N GLU A 78 33.56 5.85 -12.73
CA GLU A 78 34.35 4.68 -13.13
C GLU A 78 33.50 3.67 -13.90
N ALA A 79 32.30 3.36 -13.39
CA ALA A 79 31.37 2.46 -14.08
C ALA A 79 30.90 3.02 -15.43
N TYR A 80 30.60 4.32 -15.51
CA TYR A 80 30.18 4.96 -16.75
C TYR A 80 31.30 5.02 -17.81
N ALA A 81 32.55 5.22 -17.40
CA ALA A 81 33.72 5.22 -18.28
C ALA A 81 34.08 3.82 -18.79
N GLY A 82 33.63 2.77 -18.11
CA GLY A 82 33.81 1.38 -18.52
C GLY A 82 32.92 0.95 -19.70
N ALA A 83 33.12 -0.30 -20.15
CA ALA A 83 32.36 -0.91 -21.25
C ALA A 83 31.54 -2.14 -20.83
N GLY A 84 31.37 -2.38 -19.51
CA GLY A 84 30.64 -3.52 -18.96
C GLY A 84 29.15 -3.24 -18.72
N GLU A 85 28.43 -4.23 -18.21
CA GLU A 85 26.99 -4.15 -17.92
C GLU A 85 26.63 -2.99 -16.98
N ALA A 86 27.53 -2.64 -16.05
CA ALA A 86 27.36 -1.50 -15.15
C ALA A 86 27.30 -0.14 -15.89
N ALA A 87 27.88 -0.01 -17.08
CA ALA A 87 27.82 1.24 -17.84
C ALA A 87 26.43 1.49 -18.46
N LEU A 88 25.69 0.43 -18.80
CA LEU A 88 24.43 0.49 -19.55
C LEU A 88 23.35 1.38 -18.90
N PRO A 89 22.95 1.18 -17.62
CA PRO A 89 21.93 2.02 -16.99
C PRO A 89 22.37 3.49 -16.90
N LEU A 90 23.68 3.76 -16.75
CA LEU A 90 24.23 5.12 -16.66
C LEU A 90 24.24 5.81 -18.03
N GLN A 91 24.56 5.08 -19.11
CA GLN A 91 24.48 5.56 -20.48
C GLN A 91 23.04 5.89 -20.90
N GLN A 92 22.05 5.13 -20.42
CA GLN A 92 20.63 5.45 -20.63
C GLN A 92 20.24 6.77 -19.96
N ILE A 93 20.73 7.06 -18.76
CA ILE A 93 20.52 8.36 -18.09
C ILE A 93 21.04 9.50 -18.96
N VAL A 94 22.29 9.40 -19.44
CA VAL A 94 22.89 10.44 -20.28
C VAL A 94 22.15 10.59 -21.61
N THR A 95 21.72 9.50 -22.22
CA THR A 95 20.94 9.52 -23.48
C THR A 95 19.61 10.25 -23.29
N HIS A 96 18.83 9.88 -22.27
CA HIS A 96 17.57 10.56 -21.97
C HIS A 96 17.78 12.04 -21.61
N ALA A 97 18.86 12.37 -20.90
CA ALA A 97 19.19 13.76 -20.57
C ALA A 97 19.52 14.59 -21.83
N ARG A 98 20.19 14.02 -22.84
CA ARG A 98 20.45 14.71 -24.12
C ARG A 98 19.15 15.07 -24.83
N ASP A 99 18.18 14.16 -24.85
CA ASP A 99 16.86 14.42 -25.46
C ASP A 99 16.10 15.57 -24.79
N LEU A 100 16.40 15.86 -23.52
CA LEU A 100 15.78 16.97 -22.80
C LEU A 100 16.38 18.33 -23.18
N LEU A 101 17.65 18.39 -23.57
CA LEU A 101 18.33 19.67 -23.89
C LEU A 101 17.70 20.41 -25.08
N VAL A 102 17.03 19.68 -25.98
CA VAL A 102 16.36 20.24 -27.16
C VAL A 102 14.86 20.49 -26.96
N LYS A 103 14.29 20.09 -25.81
CA LYS A 103 12.86 20.25 -25.52
C LYS A 103 12.62 21.58 -24.84
N LYS A 104 11.65 22.35 -25.36
CA LYS A 104 11.16 23.56 -24.68
C LYS A 104 10.48 23.18 -23.37
N VAL A 105 10.96 23.74 -22.27
CA VAL A 105 10.32 23.63 -20.95
C VAL A 105 9.22 24.69 -20.86
N VAL A 106 7.99 24.26 -20.55
CA VAL A 106 6.86 25.16 -20.28
C VAL A 106 6.51 25.03 -18.80
N ILE A 107 6.79 26.09 -18.04
CA ILE A 107 6.44 26.14 -16.62
C ILE A 107 4.94 26.45 -16.50
N PRO A 108 4.16 25.63 -15.77
CA PRO A 108 2.75 25.93 -15.52
C PRO A 108 2.56 27.28 -14.82
N PRO A 109 1.45 28.00 -15.09
CA PRO A 109 1.20 29.32 -14.52
C PRO A 109 0.77 29.30 -13.04
N LYS A 110 0.38 28.12 -12.52
CA LYS A 110 -0.06 27.89 -11.14
C LYS A 110 0.52 26.58 -10.64
N GLY A 111 0.56 26.40 -9.32
CA GLY A 111 0.86 25.13 -8.69
C GLY A 111 -0.13 24.00 -9.05
N GLY A 112 0.28 22.78 -8.75
CA GLY A 112 -0.44 21.57 -9.11
C GLY A 112 -1.43 21.08 -8.05
N GLN A 113 -2.66 20.77 -8.47
CA GLN A 113 -3.71 20.18 -7.64
C GLN A 113 -3.59 18.64 -7.55
N HIS A 114 -4.10 18.05 -6.47
CA HIS A 114 -4.00 16.62 -6.16
C HIS A 114 -4.61 15.74 -7.26
N SER A 115 -3.87 14.69 -7.63
CA SER A 115 -4.22 13.81 -8.76
C SER A 115 -5.57 13.08 -8.68
N SER A 116 -6.18 13.00 -7.48
CA SER A 116 -7.53 12.45 -7.31
C SER A 116 -8.60 13.24 -8.06
N HIS A 117 -8.37 14.54 -8.28
CA HIS A 117 -9.25 15.43 -9.03
C HIS A 117 -9.17 15.20 -10.54
N TYR A 118 -8.19 14.43 -11.02
CA TYR A 118 -7.99 14.15 -12.45
C TYR A 118 -8.70 12.87 -12.92
N ASN A 119 -9.91 12.63 -12.41
CA ASN A 119 -10.77 11.50 -12.73
C ASN A 119 -12.13 11.98 -13.25
N CYS A 120 -12.68 11.30 -14.24
CA CYS A 120 -14.04 11.53 -14.72
C CYS A 120 -15.06 11.17 -13.61
N PRO A 121 -15.90 12.11 -13.14
CA PRO A 121 -16.90 11.84 -12.10
C PRO A 121 -17.88 10.72 -12.44
N ASN A 122 -18.20 10.54 -13.73
CA ASN A 122 -19.18 9.55 -14.19
C ASN A 122 -18.58 8.15 -14.40
N CYS A 123 -17.31 8.07 -14.76
CA CYS A 123 -16.66 6.82 -15.17
C CYS A 123 -15.60 6.33 -14.21
N GLU A 124 -15.19 7.17 -13.24
CA GLU A 124 -14.08 6.92 -12.33
C GLU A 124 -12.77 6.54 -13.04
N ARG A 125 -12.56 7.10 -14.24
CA ARG A 125 -11.35 6.88 -15.05
C ARG A 125 -10.52 8.14 -15.10
N LYS A 126 -9.19 7.98 -15.00
CA LYS A 126 -8.22 9.06 -15.22
C LYS A 126 -8.47 9.77 -16.55
N LEU A 127 -8.51 11.09 -16.49
CA LEU A 127 -8.64 11.95 -17.66
C LEU A 127 -7.33 11.95 -18.47
N ARG A 128 -7.42 12.42 -19.71
CA ARG A 128 -6.28 12.69 -20.60
C ARG A 128 -6.45 14.06 -21.23
N PRO A 129 -5.38 14.77 -21.61
CA PRO A 129 -5.52 15.95 -22.47
C PRO A 129 -6.40 15.61 -23.67
N ALA A 130 -7.33 16.51 -24.01
CA ALA A 130 -8.17 16.36 -25.18
C ALA A 130 -7.31 16.39 -26.47
N ALA A 131 -7.79 15.76 -27.54
CA ALA A 131 -7.02 15.59 -28.77
C ALA A 131 -6.80 16.92 -29.53
N ASP A 132 -7.73 17.86 -29.36
CA ASP A 132 -7.65 19.24 -29.85
C ASP A 132 -6.82 20.16 -28.94
N GLY A 133 -6.39 19.67 -27.77
CA GLY A 133 -5.65 20.43 -26.78
C GLY A 133 -6.52 21.25 -25.82
N GLU A 134 -7.84 21.26 -25.99
CA GLU A 134 -8.76 22.05 -25.16
C GLU A 134 -9.39 21.17 -24.07
N GLY A 135 -8.87 21.29 -22.85
CA GLY A 135 -9.37 20.58 -21.68
C GLY A 135 -8.94 19.11 -21.58
N HIS A 136 -9.72 18.34 -20.83
CA HIS A 136 -9.35 17.01 -20.36
C HIS A 136 -10.47 15.99 -20.60
N ALA A 137 -10.26 15.08 -21.54
CA ALA A 137 -11.26 14.11 -21.99
C ALA A 137 -11.23 12.80 -21.19
N CYS A 138 -12.41 12.27 -20.88
CA CYS A 138 -12.55 10.91 -20.38
C CYS A 138 -12.34 9.90 -21.53
N PRO A 139 -11.44 8.90 -21.39
CA PRO A 139 -11.21 7.93 -22.46
C PRO A 139 -12.42 7.03 -22.75
N LYS A 140 -13.35 6.87 -21.80
CA LYS A 140 -14.55 6.02 -21.92
C LYS A 140 -15.75 6.79 -22.47
N CYS A 141 -16.28 7.77 -21.72
CA CYS A 141 -17.50 8.49 -22.11
C CYS A 141 -17.26 9.71 -23.02
N LYS A 142 -16.00 10.04 -23.31
CA LYS A 142 -15.58 11.16 -24.17
C LYS A 142 -15.95 12.57 -23.69
N THR A 143 -16.62 12.71 -22.54
CA THR A 143 -16.84 14.01 -21.89
C THR A 143 -15.53 14.74 -21.65
N VAL A 144 -15.48 16.02 -22.03
CA VAL A 144 -14.35 16.93 -21.85
C VAL A 144 -14.62 17.81 -20.63
N TYR A 145 -13.62 17.94 -19.77
CA TYR A 145 -13.64 18.77 -18.57
C TYR A 145 -12.62 19.91 -18.70
N THR A 146 -13.01 21.14 -18.41
CA THR A 146 -12.18 22.35 -18.51
C THR A 146 -12.16 23.11 -17.18
N GLY A 147 -11.15 23.95 -16.96
CA GLY A 147 -11.04 24.76 -15.75
C GLY A 147 -10.66 23.98 -14.50
N SER A 148 -10.79 24.65 -13.35
CA SER A 148 -10.43 24.10 -12.05
C SER A 148 -11.43 23.04 -11.57
N PRO A 149 -10.99 21.92 -10.96
CA PRO A 149 -9.61 21.57 -10.60
C PRO A 149 -8.85 20.75 -11.65
N TYR A 150 -9.41 20.52 -12.84
CA TYR A 150 -8.87 19.59 -13.82
C TYR A 150 -7.55 20.08 -14.43
N GLU A 151 -7.46 21.37 -14.74
CA GLU A 151 -6.23 22.01 -15.23
C GLU A 151 -5.11 21.95 -14.19
N GLU A 152 -5.36 22.40 -12.96
CA GLU A 152 -4.35 22.34 -11.91
C GLU A 152 -3.95 20.90 -11.57
N ALA A 153 -4.86 19.93 -11.65
CA ALA A 153 -4.53 18.53 -11.45
C ALA A 153 -3.68 17.95 -12.59
N TYR A 154 -3.76 18.53 -13.79
CA TYR A 154 -2.82 18.26 -14.87
C TYR A 154 -1.46 18.96 -14.65
N TYR A 155 -1.45 20.19 -14.13
CA TYR A 155 -0.22 20.92 -13.78
C TYR A 155 0.64 20.18 -12.76
N ASP A 156 0.05 19.47 -11.79
CA ASP A 156 0.78 18.57 -10.88
C ASP A 156 1.67 17.56 -11.64
N ARG A 157 1.15 16.98 -12.73
CA ARG A 157 1.92 16.03 -13.56
C ARG A 157 3.06 16.72 -14.30
N ILE A 158 2.83 17.94 -14.78
CA ILE A 158 3.85 18.74 -15.49
C ILE A 158 4.97 19.14 -14.52
N HIS A 159 4.64 19.70 -13.34
CA HIS A 159 5.63 20.06 -12.33
C HIS A 159 6.48 18.87 -11.91
N LYS A 160 5.85 17.71 -11.63
CA LYS A 160 6.57 16.46 -11.35
C LYS A 160 7.53 16.08 -12.46
N SER A 161 7.12 16.21 -13.73
CA SER A 161 7.99 15.92 -14.87
C SER A 161 9.17 16.88 -14.94
N ILE A 162 8.95 18.19 -14.74
CA ILE A 162 10.01 19.20 -14.78
C ILE A 162 11.04 18.95 -13.67
N CYS A 163 10.60 18.70 -12.43
CA CYS A 163 11.48 18.41 -11.31
C CYS A 163 12.30 17.12 -11.53
N LYS A 164 11.68 16.06 -12.05
CA LYS A 164 12.38 14.82 -12.42
C LYS A 164 13.42 15.03 -13.51
N ASN A 165 13.09 15.82 -14.53
CA ASN A 165 13.99 16.14 -15.63
C ASN A 165 15.21 16.94 -15.15
N ALA A 166 15.02 17.88 -14.22
CA ALA A 166 16.13 18.61 -13.59
C ALA A 166 17.08 17.66 -12.84
N ARG A 167 16.54 16.71 -12.05
CA ARG A 167 17.35 15.68 -11.39
C ARG A 167 18.07 14.78 -12.41
N LEU A 168 17.41 14.36 -13.48
CA LEU A 168 18.01 13.49 -14.51
C LEU A 168 19.20 14.17 -15.21
N CYS A 169 19.06 15.45 -15.59
CA CYS A 169 20.17 16.21 -16.15
C CYS A 169 21.29 16.40 -15.11
N ALA A 170 20.96 16.63 -13.83
CA ALA A 170 21.97 16.70 -12.78
C ALA A 170 22.76 15.38 -12.63
N GLN A 171 22.10 14.22 -12.73
CA GLN A 171 22.77 12.91 -12.77
C GLN A 171 23.70 12.79 -13.99
N ALA A 172 23.24 13.21 -15.17
CA ALA A 172 24.07 13.21 -16.38
C ALA A 172 25.30 14.13 -16.24
N TYR A 173 25.18 15.26 -15.55
CA TYR A 173 26.33 16.11 -15.20
C TYR A 173 27.33 15.38 -14.30
N ILE A 174 26.88 14.68 -13.25
CA ILE A 174 27.78 13.89 -12.38
C ILE A 174 28.58 12.87 -13.17
N LEU A 175 27.92 12.16 -14.10
CA LEU A 175 28.54 11.11 -14.92
C LEU A 175 29.54 11.66 -15.95
N THR A 176 29.21 12.78 -16.59
CA THR A 176 29.92 13.25 -17.79
C THR A 176 30.81 14.48 -17.58
N GLY A 177 30.54 15.27 -16.55
CA GLY A 177 31.11 16.61 -16.39
C GLY A 177 30.62 17.65 -17.41
N ASN A 178 29.67 17.31 -18.29
CA ASN A 178 29.20 18.24 -19.32
C ASN A 178 28.30 19.35 -18.72
N GLU A 179 28.80 20.58 -18.78
CA GLU A 179 28.15 21.79 -18.26
C GLU A 179 26.80 22.13 -18.91
N GLU A 180 26.47 21.58 -20.08
CA GLU A 180 25.13 21.77 -20.68
C GLU A 180 24.01 21.19 -19.81
N PHE A 181 24.25 20.02 -19.22
CA PHE A 181 23.29 19.42 -18.30
C PHE A 181 23.14 20.23 -17.02
N ALA A 182 24.25 20.76 -16.48
CA ALA A 182 24.23 21.66 -15.33
C ALA A 182 23.47 22.97 -15.64
N ARG A 183 23.68 23.57 -16.82
CA ARG A 183 22.94 24.75 -17.28
C ARG A 183 21.44 24.50 -17.36
N TYR A 184 21.02 23.36 -17.90
CA TYR A 184 19.60 22.99 -17.98
C TYR A 184 18.97 22.90 -16.58
N THR A 185 19.63 22.18 -15.66
CA THR A 185 19.17 22.03 -14.28
C THR A 185 19.12 23.36 -13.55
N ARG A 186 20.17 24.18 -13.65
CA ARG A 186 20.22 25.55 -13.10
C ARG A 186 19.03 26.38 -13.58
N GLY A 187 18.73 26.35 -14.87
CA GLY A 187 17.61 27.10 -15.45
C GLY A 187 16.30 26.77 -14.74
N ILE A 188 15.98 25.48 -14.58
CA ILE A 188 14.76 25.04 -13.88
C ILE A 188 14.76 25.50 -12.41
N LEU A 189 15.88 25.37 -11.70
CA LEU A 189 15.97 25.79 -10.30
C LEU A 189 15.73 27.29 -10.13
N LEU A 190 16.27 28.12 -11.03
CA LEU A 190 16.04 29.57 -11.04
C LEU A 190 14.61 29.93 -11.40
N GLU A 191 14.01 29.28 -12.41
CA GLU A 191 12.61 29.52 -12.79
C GLU A 191 11.64 29.24 -11.63
N TYR A 192 11.91 28.21 -10.83
CA TYR A 192 11.15 27.93 -9.62
C TYR A 192 11.48 28.86 -8.46
N ALA A 193 12.75 29.27 -8.28
CA ALA A 193 13.12 30.26 -7.27
C ALA A 193 12.43 31.60 -7.48
N ASP A 194 12.29 32.04 -8.74
CA ASP A 194 11.63 33.29 -9.07
C ASP A 194 10.09 33.21 -8.93
N ARG A 195 9.50 32.00 -8.96
CA ARG A 195 8.03 31.79 -8.97
C ARG A 195 7.42 31.21 -7.70
N TYR A 196 8.18 30.49 -6.88
CA TYR A 196 7.61 29.65 -5.82
C TYR A 196 6.65 30.42 -4.91
N LEU A 197 7.04 31.61 -4.45
CA LEU A 197 6.21 32.46 -3.61
C LEU A 197 5.09 33.21 -4.36
N THR A 198 5.15 33.25 -5.70
CA THR A 198 4.08 33.83 -6.55
C THR A 198 2.93 32.85 -6.77
N TYR A 199 3.17 31.54 -6.62
CA TYR A 199 2.08 30.56 -6.64
C TYR A 199 1.25 30.68 -5.37
N GLU A 200 -0.07 30.76 -5.53
CA GLU A 200 -0.97 30.77 -4.39
C GLU A 200 -0.88 29.46 -3.61
N ARG A 201 -0.82 29.58 -2.29
CA ARG A 201 -0.92 28.41 -1.42
C ARG A 201 -2.30 27.79 -1.53
N HIS A 202 -2.37 26.46 -1.65
CA HIS A 202 -3.64 25.73 -1.78
C HIS A 202 -3.52 24.32 -1.18
N ASP A 203 -4.64 23.73 -0.74
CA ASP A 203 -4.69 22.37 -0.21
C ASP A 203 -5.49 21.39 -1.08
N HIS A 204 -5.19 20.09 -0.95
CA HIS A 204 -5.85 19.03 -1.73
C HIS A 204 -7.38 18.96 -1.58
N ARG A 205 -7.94 19.48 -0.48
CA ARG A 205 -9.40 19.53 -0.25
C ARG A 205 -10.03 20.84 -0.74
N MET A 206 -9.24 21.72 -1.36
CA MET A 206 -9.71 23.01 -1.89
C MET A 206 -10.36 23.90 -0.82
N ARG A 207 -9.82 23.88 0.42
CA ARG A 207 -10.28 24.68 1.56
C ARG A 207 -9.52 26.00 1.58
N GLY A 208 -9.94 26.91 0.71
CA GLY A 208 -9.36 28.25 0.57
C GLY A 208 -8.02 28.27 -0.17
N VAL A 209 -7.56 29.48 -0.46
CA VAL A 209 -6.28 29.76 -1.14
C VAL A 209 -5.50 30.83 -0.40
N GLY A 210 -4.20 30.96 -0.68
CA GLY A 210 -3.30 31.91 -0.04
C GLY A 210 -3.31 31.74 1.48
N GLU A 211 -3.51 32.85 2.20
CA GLU A 211 -3.56 32.87 3.67
C GLU A 211 -4.73 32.05 4.25
N GLN A 212 -5.82 31.89 3.50
CA GLN A 212 -7.00 31.13 3.93
C GLN A 212 -6.84 29.61 3.74
N SER A 213 -5.83 29.17 2.97
CA SER A 213 -5.54 27.75 2.78
C SER A 213 -5.21 27.06 4.10
N HIS A 214 -5.68 25.82 4.24
CA HIS A 214 -5.31 24.95 5.37
C HIS A 214 -3.78 24.79 5.49
N ARG A 215 -3.28 24.64 6.73
CA ARG A 215 -1.83 24.51 7.05
C ARG A 215 -1.09 23.37 6.32
N SER A 216 -1.83 22.39 5.81
CA SER A 216 -1.28 21.29 5.01
C SER A 216 -1.07 21.63 3.55
N GLY A 217 -1.51 22.80 3.07
CA GLY A 217 -1.36 23.23 1.69
C GLY A 217 0.06 23.66 1.34
N GLY A 218 0.43 23.47 0.08
CA GLY A 218 1.70 23.92 -0.51
C GLY A 218 1.47 25.00 -1.56
N HIS A 219 2.56 25.41 -2.22
CA HIS A 219 2.55 26.41 -3.29
C HIS A 219 2.73 25.75 -4.66
N LEU A 220 3.77 24.94 -4.82
CA LEU A 220 4.05 24.18 -6.03
C LEU A 220 3.16 22.94 -6.15
N PHE A 221 2.84 22.32 -5.01
CA PHE A 221 1.94 21.17 -4.92
C PHE A 221 0.85 21.40 -3.87
N ALA A 222 -0.32 20.79 -4.05
CA ALA A 222 -1.48 20.94 -3.16
C ALA A 222 -1.29 20.43 -1.71
N GLN A 223 -0.12 19.91 -1.33
CA GLN A 223 0.15 19.44 0.02
C GLN A 223 1.61 19.67 0.40
N THR A 224 1.88 19.93 1.69
CA THR A 224 3.25 19.93 2.24
C THR A 224 3.96 18.59 2.06
N LEU A 225 3.22 17.49 1.92
CA LEU A 225 3.77 16.18 1.51
C LEU A 225 4.43 16.24 0.12
N GLY A 226 3.74 16.83 -0.86
CA GLY A 226 4.24 16.96 -2.23
C GLY A 226 5.47 17.88 -2.30
N GLU A 227 5.43 18.99 -1.55
CA GLU A 227 6.59 19.90 -1.40
C GLU A 227 7.80 19.16 -0.81
N ALA A 228 7.60 18.44 0.30
CA ALA A 228 8.68 17.74 0.99
C ALA A 228 9.28 16.60 0.15
N TYR A 229 8.43 15.87 -0.58
CA TYR A 229 8.88 14.88 -1.56
C TYR A 229 9.70 15.54 -2.66
N ALA A 230 9.22 16.63 -3.26
CA ALA A 230 9.95 17.33 -4.32
C ALA A 230 11.29 17.89 -3.84
N MET A 231 11.35 18.46 -2.63
CA MET A 231 12.57 18.97 -2.02
C MET A 231 13.60 17.84 -1.84
N SER A 232 13.21 16.74 -1.21
CA SER A 232 14.12 15.66 -0.85
C SER A 232 14.48 14.74 -2.03
N GLN A 233 13.60 14.60 -3.02
CA GLN A 233 13.78 13.63 -4.11
C GLN A 233 14.16 14.25 -5.45
N TRP A 234 13.89 15.53 -5.70
CA TRP A 234 14.13 16.13 -7.02
C TRP A 234 14.96 17.40 -6.94
N LEU A 235 14.44 18.44 -6.28
CA LEU A 235 15.02 19.79 -6.30
C LEU A 235 16.30 19.88 -5.47
N GLY A 236 16.31 19.34 -4.25
CA GLY A 236 17.49 19.27 -3.39
C GLY A 236 18.62 18.45 -4.01
N PRO A 237 18.38 17.19 -4.43
CA PRO A 237 19.39 16.38 -5.12
C PRO A 237 19.91 17.04 -6.40
N ALA A 238 19.03 17.68 -7.19
CA ALA A 238 19.44 18.41 -8.39
C ALA A 238 20.36 19.59 -8.05
N PHE A 239 20.03 20.37 -7.00
CA PHE A 239 20.88 21.46 -6.52
C PHE A 239 22.26 20.94 -6.08
N ASP A 240 22.29 19.93 -5.20
CA ASP A 240 23.54 19.41 -4.63
C ASP A 240 24.47 18.85 -5.71
N MET A 241 23.95 18.08 -6.66
CA MET A 241 24.73 17.49 -7.74
C MET A 241 25.40 18.51 -8.69
N ILE A 242 24.82 19.71 -8.87
CA ILE A 242 25.37 20.73 -9.78
C ILE A 242 26.07 21.88 -9.06
N CYS A 243 26.09 21.91 -7.71
CA CYS A 243 26.60 23.07 -6.95
C CYS A 243 28.10 23.34 -7.20
N GLY A 244 28.85 22.34 -7.65
CA GLY A 244 30.26 22.47 -8.04
C GLY A 244 30.50 22.78 -9.51
N SER A 245 29.45 22.92 -10.31
CA SER A 245 29.57 23.21 -11.73
C SER A 245 29.94 24.66 -12.00
N ASN A 246 30.65 24.90 -13.10
CA ASN A 246 30.95 26.27 -13.53
C ASN A 246 29.68 27.01 -13.98
N ALA A 247 28.67 26.26 -14.43
CA ALA A 247 27.38 26.81 -14.80
C ALA A 247 26.59 27.41 -13.63
N PHE A 248 26.83 26.98 -12.37
CA PHE A 248 26.00 27.36 -11.22
C PHE A 248 26.75 28.24 -10.21
N ALA A 249 26.93 29.50 -10.59
CA ALA A 249 27.61 30.51 -9.77
C ALA A 249 26.97 30.70 -8.38
N LEU A 250 27.77 31.11 -7.40
CA LEU A 250 27.34 31.33 -6.00
C LEU A 250 26.14 32.30 -5.88
N ALA A 251 26.05 33.30 -6.76
CA ALA A 251 24.91 34.22 -6.79
C ALA A 251 23.59 33.50 -7.16
N ASP A 252 23.62 32.60 -8.15
CA ASP A 252 22.45 31.80 -8.51
C ASP A 252 22.14 30.76 -7.44
N GLN A 253 23.15 30.16 -6.83
CA GLN A 253 22.96 29.27 -5.68
C GLN A 253 22.23 29.99 -4.56
N LYS A 254 22.65 31.21 -4.23
CA LYS A 254 21.99 32.05 -3.22
C LYS A 254 20.54 32.35 -3.61
N ARG A 255 20.28 32.72 -4.87
CA ARG A 255 18.92 32.95 -5.37
C ARG A 255 18.02 31.73 -5.19
N VAL A 256 18.53 30.53 -5.50
CA VAL A 256 17.77 29.28 -5.32
C VAL A 256 17.56 28.97 -3.83
N LYS A 257 18.58 29.17 -2.98
CA LYS A 257 18.45 28.98 -1.53
C LYS A 257 17.37 29.89 -0.94
N ASP A 258 17.37 31.17 -1.30
CA ASP A 258 16.49 32.18 -0.73
C ASP A 258 15.09 32.20 -1.35
N GLY A 259 14.97 31.92 -2.66
CA GLY A 259 13.71 31.97 -3.40
C GLY A 259 12.95 30.65 -3.47
N LEU A 260 13.62 29.51 -3.29
CA LEU A 260 13.01 28.18 -3.39
C LEU A 260 13.19 27.35 -2.13
N ILE A 261 14.43 27.03 -1.75
CA ILE A 261 14.71 26.00 -0.73
C ILE A 261 14.18 26.44 0.64
N ARG A 262 14.64 27.59 1.15
CA ARG A 262 14.20 28.10 2.46
C ARG A 262 12.68 28.36 2.49
N PRO A 263 12.06 29.05 1.50
CA PRO A 263 10.60 29.19 1.45
C PRO A 263 9.84 27.86 1.46
N MET A 264 10.37 26.83 0.78
CA MET A 264 9.77 25.50 0.78
C MET A 264 9.85 24.84 2.15
N LEU A 265 11.00 24.89 2.84
CA LEU A 265 11.13 24.39 4.21
C LEU A 265 10.18 25.11 5.18
N THR A 266 10.11 26.45 5.13
CA THR A 266 9.19 27.24 5.96
C THR A 266 7.73 26.90 5.66
N SER A 267 7.37 26.66 4.40
CA SER A 267 6.03 26.24 3.97
C SER A 267 5.63 24.89 4.58
N ILE A 268 6.56 23.93 4.58
CA ILE A 268 6.39 22.59 5.16
C ILE A 268 6.26 22.67 6.69
N PHE A 269 7.10 23.47 7.34
CA PHE A 269 7.20 23.60 8.81
C PHE A 269 5.92 24.08 9.51
N ARG A 270 4.97 24.65 8.75
CA ARG A 270 3.63 25.04 9.26
C ARG A 270 2.79 23.86 9.76
N LEU A 271 3.14 22.63 9.38
CA LEU A 271 2.43 21.43 9.78
C LEU A 271 3.39 20.42 10.42
N PRO A 272 3.60 20.45 11.74
CA PRO A 272 4.12 19.29 12.46
C PRO A 272 3.05 18.19 12.42
N ALA A 273 3.28 17.15 11.62
CA ALA A 273 2.34 16.07 11.38
C ALA A 273 2.40 14.94 12.41
N GLY A 274 3.37 14.98 13.35
CA GLY A 274 3.50 13.97 14.41
C GLY A 274 3.73 12.57 13.84
N LYS A 275 3.04 11.56 14.38
CA LYS A 275 3.03 10.19 13.87
C LYS A 275 2.35 10.14 12.50
N SER A 276 3.12 10.19 11.42
CA SER A 276 2.61 10.19 10.04
C SER A 276 3.74 10.05 9.02
N ASN A 277 3.48 9.36 7.91
CA ASN A 277 4.40 9.34 6.78
C ASN A 277 4.66 10.75 6.21
N HIS A 278 3.72 11.69 6.38
CA HIS A 278 3.93 13.10 6.04
C HIS A 278 5.12 13.69 6.80
N GLN A 279 5.22 13.41 8.11
CA GLN A 279 6.30 13.93 8.93
C GLN A 279 7.65 13.32 8.55
N SER A 280 7.69 12.03 8.20
CA SER A 280 8.90 11.39 7.67
C SER A 280 9.38 12.10 6.40
N TRP A 281 8.48 12.43 5.48
CA TRP A 281 8.82 13.21 4.28
C TRP A 281 9.26 14.64 4.61
N HIS A 282 8.61 15.29 5.57
CA HIS A 282 9.03 16.61 6.04
C HIS A 282 10.46 16.58 6.58
N ASN A 283 10.80 15.57 7.39
CA ASN A 283 12.15 15.39 7.93
C ASN A 283 13.18 15.15 6.82
N ALA A 284 12.84 14.37 5.79
CA ALA A 284 13.70 14.18 4.61
C ALA A 284 13.97 15.50 3.87
N ALA A 285 12.98 16.40 3.80
CA ALA A 285 13.17 17.74 3.25
C ALA A 285 14.03 18.62 4.17
N TYR A 286 13.80 18.57 5.49
CA TYR A 286 14.54 19.38 6.47
C TYR A 286 16.01 19.02 6.53
N ILE A 287 16.38 17.73 6.55
CA ILE A 287 17.78 17.34 6.66
C ILE A 287 18.59 17.76 5.41
N LEU A 288 18.08 17.47 4.21
CA LEU A 288 18.76 17.84 2.97
C LEU A 288 18.74 19.37 2.75
N GLY A 289 17.61 20.01 2.98
CA GLY A 289 17.48 21.46 2.85
C GLY A 289 18.34 22.20 3.87
N GLY A 290 18.37 21.74 5.13
CA GLY A 290 19.23 22.26 6.18
C GLY A 290 20.70 22.17 5.83
N ALA A 291 21.13 21.02 5.31
CA ALA A 291 22.51 20.84 4.83
C ALA A 291 22.86 21.81 3.68
N ILE A 292 21.95 21.97 2.70
CA ILE A 292 22.15 22.93 1.59
C ILE A 292 22.21 24.39 2.09
N LEU A 293 21.39 24.73 3.07
CA LEU A 293 21.32 26.08 3.64
C LEU A 293 22.46 26.38 4.63
N ASP A 294 23.22 25.37 5.05
CA ASP A 294 24.19 25.43 6.15
C ASP A 294 23.52 25.83 7.48
N GLU A 295 22.37 25.23 7.76
CA GLU A 295 21.52 25.52 8.92
C GLU A 295 21.25 24.24 9.75
N PRO A 296 22.06 23.99 10.79
CA PRO A 296 22.02 22.73 11.55
C PRO A 296 20.71 22.51 12.29
N GLU A 297 19.94 23.55 12.61
CA GLU A 297 18.66 23.45 13.32
C GLU A 297 17.63 22.60 12.56
N TRP A 298 17.64 22.65 11.23
CA TRP A 298 16.75 21.81 10.41
C TRP A 298 17.13 20.32 10.49
N ILE A 299 18.43 20.02 10.44
CA ILE A 299 18.98 18.66 10.59
C ILE A 299 18.64 18.13 11.98
N GLN A 300 18.85 18.96 13.00
CA GLN A 300 18.56 18.60 14.38
C GLN A 300 17.08 18.28 14.59
N PHE A 301 16.18 19.10 14.03
CA PHE A 301 14.76 18.86 14.09
C PHE A 301 14.37 17.56 13.37
N ALA A 302 14.94 17.31 12.19
CA ALA A 302 14.64 16.14 11.37
C ALA A 302 14.98 14.81 12.06
N ILE A 303 16.05 14.78 12.84
CA ILE A 303 16.54 13.55 13.47
C ILE A 303 16.05 13.44 14.93
N TRP A 304 16.29 14.46 15.74
CA TRP A 304 16.17 14.38 17.21
C TRP A 304 14.96 15.09 17.81
N ASN A 305 14.04 15.65 17.01
CA ASN A 305 12.83 16.20 17.60
C ASN A 305 12.00 15.10 18.28
N PRO A 306 11.67 15.21 19.57
CA PRO A 306 11.08 14.12 20.35
C PRO A 306 9.63 13.78 19.97
N LYS A 307 9.00 14.58 19.10
CA LYS A 307 7.60 14.40 18.67
C LYS A 307 7.46 14.26 17.15
N ASN A 308 8.54 14.41 16.41
CA ASN A 308 8.48 14.47 14.95
C ASN A 308 9.68 13.83 14.25
N GLY A 309 10.86 13.80 14.89
CA GLY A 309 12.12 13.39 14.27
C GLY A 309 12.19 11.92 13.89
N PHE A 310 13.26 11.54 13.20
CA PHE A 310 13.52 10.18 12.74
C PHE A 310 13.32 9.11 13.83
N HIS A 311 13.95 9.27 15.00
CA HIS A 311 13.82 8.30 16.10
C HIS A 311 12.38 8.23 16.64
N TYR A 312 11.66 9.36 16.68
CA TYR A 312 10.25 9.36 17.04
C TYR A 312 9.40 8.60 16.01
N GLN A 313 9.66 8.76 14.71
CA GLN A 313 8.91 8.04 13.67
C GLN A 313 9.13 6.53 13.76
N LEU A 314 10.37 6.08 14.00
CA LEU A 314 10.67 4.67 14.24
C LEU A 314 9.88 4.15 15.45
N GLY A 315 10.03 4.78 16.62
CA GLY A 315 9.38 4.30 17.84
C GLY A 315 7.85 4.41 17.84
N ALA A 316 7.27 5.42 17.17
CA ALA A 316 5.84 5.67 17.19
C ALA A 316 5.07 5.05 16.02
N SER A 317 5.70 4.85 14.87
CA SER A 317 5.03 4.47 13.61
C SER A 317 5.49 3.13 13.03
N VAL A 318 6.54 2.51 13.58
CA VAL A 318 7.03 1.21 13.12
C VAL A 318 6.74 0.18 14.22
N SER A 319 6.11 -0.94 13.85
CA SER A 319 5.85 -2.04 14.78
C SER A 319 7.15 -2.71 15.22
N GLU A 320 7.07 -3.55 16.24
CA GLU A 320 8.24 -4.29 16.74
C GLU A 320 8.89 -5.18 15.67
N VAL A 321 8.11 -5.73 14.75
CA VAL A 321 8.63 -6.56 13.64
C VAL A 321 9.09 -5.72 12.42
N GLY A 322 8.91 -4.40 12.43
CA GLY A 322 9.38 -3.50 11.38
C GLY A 322 8.33 -3.07 10.35
N LEU A 323 7.03 -3.34 10.57
CA LEU A 323 5.97 -2.91 9.64
C LEU A 323 5.55 -1.48 9.96
N TRP A 324 5.25 -0.69 8.93
CA TRP A 324 4.74 0.67 9.14
C TRP A 324 3.26 0.61 9.56
N GLN A 325 2.92 1.32 10.63
CA GLN A 325 1.57 1.46 11.16
C GLN A 325 0.75 2.43 10.27
N ASP A 326 -0.52 2.14 9.97
CA ASP A 326 -1.43 2.87 9.05
C ASP A 326 -1.57 2.35 7.59
N GLY A 327 -1.21 1.12 7.27
CA GLY A 327 -1.68 0.50 6.02
C GLY A 327 -0.71 -0.46 5.36
N GLY A 328 -1.26 -1.23 4.41
CA GLY A 328 -0.55 -2.29 3.70
C GLY A 328 0.75 -1.86 3.02
N TRP A 329 1.43 -2.83 2.40
CA TRP A 329 2.79 -2.72 1.86
C TRP A 329 3.14 -1.43 1.12
N SER A 330 2.19 -0.82 0.40
CA SER A 330 2.41 0.46 -0.28
C SER A 330 2.79 1.60 0.66
N TYR A 331 2.19 1.69 1.85
CA TYR A 331 2.53 2.70 2.86
C TYR A 331 3.85 2.40 3.57
N HIS A 332 4.11 1.12 3.83
CA HIS A 332 5.39 0.68 4.37
C HIS A 332 6.55 1.14 3.47
N PHE A 333 6.51 0.83 2.17
CA PHE A 333 7.56 1.27 1.25
C PHE A 333 7.60 2.80 1.08
N TYR A 334 6.44 3.47 1.09
CA TYR A 334 6.38 4.91 0.95
C TYR A 334 7.03 5.66 2.12
N ALA A 335 6.77 5.21 3.35
CA ALA A 335 7.36 5.79 4.56
C ALA A 335 8.84 5.39 4.72
N ARG A 336 9.17 4.13 4.46
CA ARG A 336 10.56 3.63 4.47
C ARG A 336 11.46 4.43 3.52
N LYS A 337 10.94 4.78 2.34
CA LYS A 337 11.64 5.65 1.37
C LYS A 337 12.00 7.03 1.95
N ALA A 338 11.10 7.63 2.73
CA ALA A 338 11.40 8.91 3.38
C ALA A 338 12.49 8.76 4.45
N LEU A 339 12.39 7.69 5.26
CA LEU A 339 13.39 7.36 6.28
C LEU A 339 14.77 7.06 5.68
N LEU A 340 14.83 6.36 4.55
CA LEU A 340 16.03 6.14 3.77
C LEU A 340 16.67 7.46 3.32
N ALA A 341 15.87 8.40 2.81
CA ALA A 341 16.39 9.69 2.38
C ALA A 341 17.02 10.47 3.55
N ILE A 342 16.48 10.31 4.77
CA ILE A 342 17.08 10.89 5.98
C ILE A 342 18.38 10.17 6.32
N ALA A 343 18.37 8.83 6.36
CA ALA A 343 19.53 8.03 6.72
C ALA A 343 20.73 8.23 5.77
N GLU A 344 20.49 8.35 4.47
CA GLU A 344 21.57 8.55 3.49
C GLU A 344 22.19 9.94 3.57
N VAL A 345 21.38 11.00 3.79
CA VAL A 345 21.94 12.34 4.03
C VAL A 345 22.67 12.37 5.38
N ALA A 346 22.11 11.75 6.42
CA ALA A 346 22.77 11.63 7.73
C ALA A 346 24.12 10.91 7.61
N ARG A 347 24.20 9.82 6.84
CA ARG A 347 25.45 9.10 6.58
C ARG A 347 26.50 9.97 5.89
N HIS A 348 26.10 10.90 5.03
CA HIS A 348 27.02 11.87 4.41
C HIS A 348 27.45 13.02 5.35
N LEU A 349 26.77 13.17 6.48
CA LEU A 349 27.13 14.07 7.58
C LEU A 349 27.83 13.33 8.73
N ASP A 350 28.28 12.10 8.50
CA ASP A 350 28.88 11.20 9.50
C ASP A 350 27.98 10.91 10.71
N ILE A 351 26.65 10.91 10.50
CA ILE A 351 25.65 10.50 11.49
C ILE A 351 25.12 9.11 11.10
N ASP A 352 25.40 8.10 11.92
CA ASP A 352 24.95 6.72 11.67
C ASP A 352 23.50 6.51 12.13
N LEU A 353 22.57 6.54 11.17
CA LEU A 353 21.17 6.13 11.38
C LEU A 353 20.90 4.70 10.88
N TRP A 354 21.83 4.07 10.17
CA TRP A 354 21.71 2.69 9.70
C TRP A 354 21.92 1.69 10.84
N GLY A 355 22.67 2.07 11.87
CA GLY A 355 22.82 1.32 13.11
C GLY A 355 21.54 1.19 13.94
N GLU A 356 20.46 1.91 13.61
CA GLU A 356 19.17 1.78 14.28
C GLU A 356 18.49 0.45 13.91
N GLU A 357 18.41 -0.48 14.85
CA GLU A 357 17.89 -1.83 14.61
C GLU A 357 16.46 -1.81 14.03
N GLN A 358 15.60 -0.95 14.57
CA GLN A 358 14.21 -0.84 14.11
C GLN A 358 14.12 -0.35 12.66
N PHE A 359 15.06 0.48 12.21
CA PHE A 359 15.14 0.91 10.82
C PHE A 359 15.55 -0.26 9.91
N MET A 360 16.57 -1.04 10.30
CA MET A 360 17.00 -2.22 9.53
C MET A 360 15.90 -3.31 9.46
N ARG A 361 15.11 -3.50 10.52
CA ARG A 361 13.96 -4.41 10.52
C ARG A 361 12.96 -4.10 9.40
N MET A 362 12.79 -2.82 9.02
CA MET A 362 11.93 -2.43 7.89
C MET A 362 12.42 -2.96 6.53
N PHE A 363 13.71 -3.25 6.37
CA PHE A 363 14.27 -3.81 5.14
C PHE A 363 14.26 -5.34 5.14
N LEU A 364 14.40 -5.96 6.31
CA LEU A 364 14.41 -7.41 6.46
C LEU A 364 13.01 -8.02 6.46
N LEU A 365 12.02 -7.33 7.03
CA LEU A 365 10.64 -7.81 7.14
C LEU A 365 10.00 -8.24 5.79
N PRO A 366 10.14 -7.47 4.69
CA PRO A 366 9.54 -7.84 3.41
C PRO A 366 9.97 -9.23 2.91
N ALA A 367 11.19 -9.69 3.22
CA ALA A 367 11.67 -11.01 2.81
C ALA A 367 10.80 -12.15 3.38
N ALA A 368 10.32 -12.00 4.62
CA ALA A 368 9.50 -13.00 5.30
C ALA A 368 8.04 -13.03 4.78
N TYR A 369 7.54 -11.90 4.27
CA TYR A 369 6.19 -11.76 3.72
C TYR A 369 6.08 -12.06 2.22
N ARG A 370 7.21 -12.13 1.53
CA ARG A 370 7.27 -12.44 0.10
C ARG A 370 6.58 -13.79 -0.17
N LEU A 371 5.51 -13.74 -0.96
CA LEU A 371 4.86 -14.93 -1.51
C LEU A 371 5.72 -15.48 -2.66
N GLN A 372 5.51 -16.74 -3.03
CA GLN A 372 6.32 -17.41 -4.07
C GLN A 372 6.32 -16.74 -5.45
N ASN A 373 5.26 -16.01 -5.84
CA ASN A 373 5.24 -15.23 -7.09
C ASN A 373 6.09 -13.95 -7.02
N GLY A 374 6.67 -13.64 -5.86
CA GLY A 374 7.32 -12.36 -5.63
C GLY A 374 6.34 -11.21 -5.50
N HIS A 375 5.17 -11.43 -4.90
CA HIS A 375 4.23 -10.41 -4.44
C HIS A 375 4.06 -10.46 -2.91
N TYR A 376 3.31 -9.50 -2.36
CA TYR A 376 2.88 -9.47 -0.97
C TYR A 376 1.38 -9.76 -0.84
N PRO A 377 0.90 -10.24 0.32
CA PRO A 377 -0.52 -10.27 0.60
C PRO A 377 -1.11 -8.85 0.56
N ASN A 378 -2.27 -8.72 -0.07
CA ASN A 378 -2.87 -7.44 -0.44
C ASN A 378 -3.74 -6.83 0.67
N PHE A 379 -3.29 -6.90 1.93
CA PHE A 379 -4.05 -6.44 3.10
C PHE A 379 -4.25 -4.92 3.12
N GLY A 380 -5.46 -4.46 3.45
CA GLY A 380 -5.84 -3.06 3.48
C GLY A 380 -5.73 -2.37 2.13
N ASP A 381 -5.43 -1.06 2.11
CA ASP A 381 -5.23 -0.30 0.86
C ASP A 381 -3.91 -0.61 0.12
N ALA A 382 -3.59 -1.89 -0.05
CA ALA A 382 -2.46 -2.35 -0.85
C ALA A 382 -2.81 -2.47 -2.34
N HIS A 383 -1.78 -2.43 -3.19
CA HIS A 383 -1.89 -2.51 -4.65
C HIS A 383 -1.36 -3.84 -5.19
N THR A 384 -2.17 -4.53 -6.01
CA THR A 384 -1.86 -5.83 -6.65
C THR A 384 -0.74 -5.82 -7.69
N SER A 385 -0.13 -4.67 -8.01
CA SER A 385 0.87 -4.51 -9.08
C SER A 385 2.33 -4.62 -8.62
N ASP A 386 2.53 -4.79 -7.34
CA ASP A 386 3.79 -4.50 -6.70
C ASP A 386 4.66 -5.75 -6.67
N LYS A 387 5.40 -5.98 -7.77
CA LYS A 387 6.53 -6.91 -7.73
C LYS A 387 7.42 -6.52 -6.55
N VAL A 388 7.87 -7.54 -5.81
CA VAL A 388 8.70 -7.42 -4.60
C VAL A 388 10.05 -6.73 -4.88
N VAL A 389 10.50 -6.73 -6.13
CA VAL A 389 11.83 -6.29 -6.56
C VAL A 389 11.79 -4.84 -7.05
N ARG A 390 12.93 -4.13 -6.97
CA ARG A 390 13.10 -2.71 -7.36
C ARG A 390 12.44 -1.72 -6.41
N ARG A 391 12.48 -1.99 -5.12
CA ARG A 391 12.16 -1.00 -4.09
C ARG A 391 13.40 -0.19 -3.75
N GLU A 392 13.16 1.04 -3.34
CA GLU A 392 14.24 1.95 -2.95
C GLU A 392 14.73 1.60 -1.55
N GLY A 393 16.07 1.59 -1.39
CA GLY A 393 16.77 1.24 -0.16
C GLY A 393 17.34 -0.18 -0.12
N GLU A 394 17.03 -1.02 -1.10
CA GLU A 394 17.43 -2.43 -1.13
C GLU A 394 18.93 -2.55 -1.45
N GLU A 395 19.44 -1.71 -2.35
CA GLU A 395 20.86 -1.61 -2.65
C GLU A 395 21.63 -1.08 -1.44
N GLU A 396 21.12 -0.04 -0.81
CA GLU A 396 21.72 0.59 0.37
C GLU A 396 21.74 -0.36 1.58
N SER A 397 20.61 -0.99 1.89
CA SER A 397 20.53 -1.96 2.99
C SER A 397 21.39 -3.20 2.75
N TRP A 398 21.49 -3.67 1.50
CA TRP A 398 22.42 -4.74 1.14
C TRP A 398 23.88 -4.30 1.33
N ALA A 399 24.25 -3.10 0.87
CA ALA A 399 25.60 -2.58 1.04
C ALA A 399 25.99 -2.38 2.52
N VAL A 400 25.02 -2.11 3.39
CA VAL A 400 25.21 -1.97 4.84
C VAL A 400 25.31 -3.32 5.54
N ALA A 401 24.36 -4.24 5.29
CA ALA A 401 24.18 -5.45 6.09
C ALA A 401 24.70 -6.73 5.45
N ASN A 402 24.73 -6.81 4.11
CA ASN A 402 25.10 -7.99 3.34
C ASN A 402 24.34 -9.28 3.77
N ASP A 403 23.07 -9.11 4.14
CA ASP A 403 22.22 -10.17 4.69
C ASP A 403 21.50 -10.96 3.57
N PRO A 404 21.57 -12.31 3.52
CA PRO A 404 20.90 -13.11 2.49
C PRO A 404 19.40 -12.85 2.32
N ARG A 405 18.71 -12.39 3.36
CA ARG A 405 17.28 -11.98 3.29
C ARG A 405 17.06 -10.81 2.36
N LEU A 406 18.04 -9.92 2.22
CA LEU A 406 18.00 -8.78 1.31
C LEU A 406 18.38 -9.18 -0.13
N ALA A 407 19.15 -10.24 -0.33
CA ALA A 407 19.55 -10.69 -1.66
C ALA A 407 18.35 -11.01 -2.57
N ILE A 408 17.31 -11.67 -2.05
CA ILE A 408 16.08 -11.98 -2.81
C ILE A 408 15.30 -10.72 -3.25
N MET A 409 15.54 -9.59 -2.58
CA MET A 409 14.88 -8.30 -2.78
C MET A 409 15.57 -7.43 -3.84
N LEU A 410 16.85 -7.70 -4.11
CA LEU A 410 17.64 -6.96 -5.09
C LEU A 410 17.13 -7.18 -6.53
N PRO A 411 17.18 -6.15 -7.39
CA PRO A 411 17.00 -6.32 -8.83
C PRO A 411 18.14 -7.13 -9.45
N GLU A 412 17.79 -7.96 -10.45
CA GLU A 412 18.77 -8.59 -11.36
C GLU A 412 19.61 -7.50 -12.03
N ASP A 413 18.95 -6.60 -12.77
CA ASP A 413 19.62 -5.51 -13.47
C ASP A 413 20.32 -4.55 -12.50
N LEU A 414 21.49 -4.06 -12.93
CA LEU A 414 22.19 -2.95 -12.28
C LEU A 414 21.44 -1.63 -12.54
N SER A 415 21.49 -0.71 -11.57
CA SER A 415 20.88 0.61 -11.63
C SER A 415 21.84 1.70 -11.16
N TRP A 416 21.40 2.95 -11.24
CA TRP A 416 22.12 4.08 -10.61
C TRP A 416 22.41 3.79 -9.13
N GLU A 417 21.41 3.32 -8.39
CA GLU A 417 21.49 3.03 -6.96
C GLU A 417 22.47 1.90 -6.68
N SER A 418 22.42 0.80 -7.46
CA SER A 418 23.33 -0.33 -7.27
C SER A 418 24.79 0.08 -7.43
N ILE A 419 25.09 0.84 -8.50
CA ILE A 419 26.45 1.28 -8.82
C ILE A 419 26.91 2.34 -7.82
N ARG A 420 26.02 3.26 -7.42
CA ARG A 420 26.30 4.27 -6.41
C ARG A 420 26.85 3.63 -5.14
N VAL A 421 26.19 2.60 -4.63
CA VAL A 421 26.61 1.89 -3.41
C VAL A 421 27.72 0.85 -3.64
N GLY A 422 28.16 0.64 -4.88
CA GLY A 422 29.31 -0.21 -5.23
C GLY A 422 28.99 -1.61 -5.77
N ARG A 423 27.71 -1.96 -5.96
CA ARG A 423 27.31 -3.22 -6.61
C ARG A 423 27.50 -3.10 -8.13
N THR A 424 28.46 -3.87 -8.63
CA THR A 424 28.83 -3.93 -10.07
C THR A 424 28.64 -5.31 -10.69
N LYS A 425 28.17 -6.29 -9.91
CA LYS A 425 27.91 -7.67 -10.32
C LYS A 425 26.59 -8.16 -9.72
N GLU A 426 26.09 -9.26 -10.28
CA GLU A 426 24.93 -9.96 -9.74
C GLU A 426 25.24 -10.59 -8.37
N VAL A 427 24.19 -10.72 -7.56
CA VAL A 427 24.21 -11.37 -6.24
C VAL A 427 23.38 -12.64 -6.33
N ASP A 428 23.76 -13.70 -5.64
CA ASP A 428 22.95 -14.92 -5.59
C ASP A 428 21.66 -14.71 -4.78
N ARG A 429 20.55 -14.67 -5.51
CA ARG A 429 19.20 -14.43 -4.99
C ARG A 429 18.50 -15.71 -4.52
N HIS A 430 19.12 -16.88 -4.61
CA HIS A 430 18.52 -18.16 -4.18
C HIS A 430 18.97 -18.57 -2.77
N SER A 431 19.78 -17.75 -2.14
CA SER A 431 20.36 -17.99 -0.81
C SER A 431 19.35 -17.94 0.35
N TYR A 432 18.11 -17.51 0.10
CA TYR A 432 17.07 -17.41 1.14
C TYR A 432 15.71 -17.91 0.68
N SER A 433 15.06 -18.71 1.53
CA SER A 433 13.66 -19.11 1.41
C SER A 433 12.95 -18.86 2.73
N ALA A 434 11.83 -18.14 2.69
CA ALA A 434 11.03 -17.90 3.90
C ALA A 434 10.28 -19.18 4.31
N GLY A 435 10.37 -19.56 5.58
CA GLY A 435 9.51 -20.57 6.21
C GLY A 435 8.18 -19.97 6.66
N SER A 436 7.33 -20.74 7.35
CA SER A 436 6.19 -20.14 8.08
C SER A 436 6.68 -19.08 9.07
N ALA A 437 5.84 -18.08 9.34
CA ALA A 437 6.20 -16.99 10.24
C ALA A 437 4.98 -16.41 10.98
N LEU A 438 5.18 -16.08 12.25
CA LEU A 438 4.24 -15.33 13.09
C LEU A 438 4.71 -13.88 13.25
N PHE A 439 3.82 -12.93 13.02
CA PHE A 439 4.05 -11.49 13.20
C PHE A 439 3.04 -10.95 14.21
N GLU A 440 3.18 -11.41 15.45
CA GLU A 440 2.17 -11.23 16.51
C GLU A 440 1.81 -9.76 16.77
N SER A 441 2.81 -8.88 16.82
CA SER A 441 2.58 -7.44 17.07
C SER A 441 1.81 -6.73 15.95
N ASN A 442 1.74 -7.31 14.74
CA ASN A 442 0.88 -6.86 13.65
C ASN A 442 -0.40 -7.68 13.51
N GLY A 443 -0.51 -8.77 14.28
CA GLY A 443 -1.56 -9.76 14.17
C GLY A 443 -1.65 -10.36 12.77
N HIS A 444 -0.51 -10.78 12.21
CA HIS A 444 -0.47 -11.57 10.98
C HIS A 444 0.25 -12.89 11.20
N PHE A 445 -0.05 -13.90 10.39
CA PHE A 445 0.80 -15.07 10.24
C PHE A 445 0.82 -15.55 8.79
N ILE A 446 1.89 -16.25 8.42
CA ILE A 446 2.02 -16.91 7.13
C ILE A 446 2.36 -18.37 7.38
N LEU A 447 1.54 -19.28 6.84
CA LEU A 447 1.78 -20.72 6.87
C LEU A 447 2.26 -21.18 5.50
N ARG A 448 3.34 -21.95 5.45
CA ARG A 448 3.91 -22.50 4.21
C ARG A 448 4.04 -24.02 4.29
N GLY A 449 3.19 -24.72 3.54
CA GLY A 449 3.13 -26.18 3.48
C GLY A 449 3.98 -26.78 2.35
N GLY A 450 4.70 -27.87 2.66
CA GLY A 450 5.54 -28.63 1.74
C GLY A 450 6.94 -28.03 1.50
N LYS A 451 7.88 -28.83 0.94
CA LYS A 451 9.20 -28.37 0.48
C LYS A 451 9.35 -28.58 -1.04
N PRO A 452 9.61 -27.53 -1.84
CA PRO A 452 9.12 -26.15 -1.72
C PRO A 452 7.75 -25.98 -2.41
N GLY A 453 6.78 -25.40 -1.70
CA GLY A 453 5.75 -24.56 -2.29
C GLY A 453 4.54 -25.23 -2.96
N THR A 454 3.66 -25.80 -2.14
CA THR A 454 2.36 -26.25 -2.66
C THR A 454 1.16 -25.56 -2.03
N ILE A 455 1.25 -25.00 -0.82
CA ILE A 455 0.24 -24.11 -0.21
C ILE A 455 0.91 -23.02 0.63
N GLU A 456 0.56 -21.76 0.43
CA GLU A 456 0.87 -20.64 1.34
C GLU A 456 -0.42 -19.92 1.73
N LEU A 457 -0.60 -19.68 3.03
CA LEU A 457 -1.72 -18.92 3.58
C LEU A 457 -1.16 -17.72 4.32
N ALA A 458 -1.49 -16.52 3.87
CA ALA A 458 -1.22 -15.28 4.61
C ALA A 458 -2.51 -14.81 5.25
N VAL A 459 -2.49 -14.55 6.56
CA VAL A 459 -3.70 -14.23 7.34
C VAL A 459 -3.50 -12.95 8.12
N LEU A 460 -4.55 -12.13 8.17
CA LEU A 460 -4.61 -10.97 9.03
C LEU A 460 -5.67 -11.19 10.12
N TYR A 461 -5.30 -11.00 11.38
CA TYR A 461 -6.21 -11.14 12.53
C TYR A 461 -6.10 -9.97 13.49
N GLY A 462 -5.01 -9.21 13.48
CA GLY A 462 -4.78 -8.10 14.41
C GLY A 462 -5.79 -6.96 14.32
N LYS A 463 -5.67 -6.00 15.23
CA LYS A 463 -6.59 -4.87 15.38
C LYS A 463 -6.76 -4.05 14.11
N HIS A 464 -7.92 -3.41 13.96
CA HIS A 464 -8.15 -2.43 12.93
C HIS A 464 -7.23 -1.22 13.17
N ASP A 465 -6.39 -0.87 12.20
CA ASP A 465 -5.33 0.13 12.37
C ASP A 465 -5.45 1.22 11.29
N GLY A 466 -6.06 2.34 11.67
CA GLY A 466 -6.16 3.54 10.85
C GLY A 466 -7.14 3.46 9.67
N TRP A 467 -7.24 4.57 8.94
CA TRP A 467 -8.22 4.78 7.87
C TRP A 467 -8.08 3.79 6.68
N HIS A 468 -6.86 3.30 6.44
CA HIS A 468 -6.50 2.43 5.32
C HIS A 468 -6.68 0.93 5.59
N SER A 469 -7.08 0.56 6.81
CA SER A 469 -7.49 -0.80 7.15
C SER A 469 -8.88 -1.12 6.61
N HIS A 470 -9.12 -2.40 6.29
CA HIS A 470 -10.42 -2.91 5.87
C HIS A 470 -11.14 -3.61 7.04
N TYR A 471 -12.38 -4.06 6.82
CA TYR A 471 -13.18 -4.80 7.80
C TYR A 471 -12.99 -6.31 7.59
N ASP A 472 -11.75 -6.76 7.69
CA ASP A 472 -11.24 -7.99 7.10
C ASP A 472 -10.55 -8.93 8.10
N LYS A 473 -10.86 -8.81 9.40
CA LYS A 473 -10.17 -9.59 10.42
C LYS A 473 -10.49 -11.07 10.27
N SER A 474 -9.47 -11.92 10.39
CA SER A 474 -9.44 -13.34 10.05
C SER A 474 -9.47 -13.69 8.55
N SER A 475 -9.45 -12.70 7.65
CA SER A 475 -9.30 -12.93 6.21
C SER A 475 -7.95 -13.56 5.87
N PHE A 476 -7.91 -14.31 4.77
CA PHE A 476 -6.70 -14.94 4.25
C PHE A 476 -6.52 -14.74 2.75
N VAL A 477 -5.25 -14.74 2.32
CA VAL A 477 -4.83 -14.89 0.93
C VAL A 477 -4.25 -16.29 0.77
N LEU A 478 -4.68 -17.01 -0.27
CA LEU A 478 -4.16 -18.34 -0.60
C LEU A 478 -3.31 -18.25 -1.86
N TYR A 479 -2.07 -18.71 -1.75
CA TYR A 479 -1.17 -18.92 -2.88
C TYR A 479 -0.82 -20.39 -3.02
N ALA A 480 -0.84 -20.91 -4.24
CA ALA A 480 -0.45 -22.28 -4.51
C ALA A 480 -0.06 -22.45 -5.98
N ARG A 481 0.81 -23.43 -6.28
CA ARG A 481 1.17 -23.81 -7.66
C ARG A 481 1.59 -22.63 -8.54
N GLY A 482 2.33 -21.67 -7.98
CA GLY A 482 2.78 -20.51 -8.74
C GLY A 482 1.73 -19.40 -8.95
N LYS A 483 0.53 -19.50 -8.34
CA LYS A 483 -0.56 -18.54 -8.53
C LYS A 483 -1.19 -18.09 -7.22
N GLU A 484 -1.57 -16.81 -7.17
CA GLU A 484 -2.52 -16.29 -6.19
C GLU A 484 -3.90 -16.82 -6.54
N LEU A 485 -4.51 -17.57 -5.63
CA LEU A 485 -5.79 -18.24 -5.84
C LEU A 485 -6.88 -17.58 -5.01
N GLY A 486 -6.78 -17.63 -3.68
CA GLY A 486 -7.70 -16.92 -2.78
C GLY A 486 -7.23 -15.48 -2.62
N VAL A 487 -8.07 -14.51 -2.99
CA VAL A 487 -7.64 -13.12 -3.16
C VAL A 487 -8.14 -12.21 -2.06
N ASP A 488 -7.39 -11.13 -1.83
CA ASP A 488 -7.86 -9.93 -1.15
C ASP A 488 -7.95 -8.78 -2.17
N PRO A 489 -9.09 -8.07 -2.28
CA PRO A 489 -9.26 -7.02 -3.27
C PRO A 489 -8.27 -5.86 -3.09
N GLY A 490 -7.80 -5.61 -1.86
CA GLY A 490 -7.06 -4.41 -1.49
C GLY A 490 -7.70 -3.16 -2.08
N LYS A 491 -6.91 -2.25 -2.65
CA LYS A 491 -7.46 -1.09 -3.37
C LYS A 491 -6.51 -0.64 -4.45
N LYS A 492 -6.89 -0.49 -5.73
CA LYS A 492 -5.97 0.03 -6.77
C LYS A 492 -5.82 1.56 -6.73
N HIS A 493 -4.64 2.12 -7.07
CA HIS A 493 -4.33 3.56 -7.05
C HIS A 493 -5.32 4.46 -7.83
N ASN A 494 -6.04 3.90 -8.80
CA ASN A 494 -6.99 4.66 -9.63
C ASN A 494 -8.41 4.71 -9.04
N VAL A 495 -8.68 4.02 -7.94
CA VAL A 495 -9.96 4.09 -7.23
C VAL A 495 -9.93 5.31 -6.31
N ASN A 496 -11.00 6.11 -6.37
CA ASN A 496 -11.14 7.31 -5.56
C ASN A 496 -11.42 6.93 -4.09
N TYR A 497 -10.66 7.48 -3.13
CA TYR A 497 -10.85 7.18 -1.70
C TYR A 497 -12.28 7.49 -1.19
N PRO A 498 -12.89 8.64 -1.51
CA PRO A 498 -14.31 8.88 -1.19
C PRO A 498 -15.30 8.18 -2.13
N GLY A 499 -14.85 7.35 -3.08
CA GLY A 499 -15.73 6.65 -4.02
C GLY A 499 -16.51 5.52 -3.36
N ALA A 500 -17.78 5.33 -3.79
CA ALA A 500 -18.68 4.32 -3.21
C ALA A 500 -18.07 2.91 -3.26
N LEU A 501 -17.48 2.51 -4.39
CA LEU A 501 -16.84 1.20 -4.53
C LEU A 501 -15.80 0.92 -3.45
N HIS A 502 -14.98 1.91 -3.08
CA HIS A 502 -13.99 1.69 -2.04
C HIS A 502 -14.65 1.51 -0.67
N GLN A 503 -15.62 2.36 -0.33
CA GLN A 503 -16.26 2.36 0.99
C GLN A 503 -17.19 1.15 1.19
N THR A 504 -17.91 0.73 0.15
CA THR A 504 -18.95 -0.30 0.26
C THR A 504 -18.57 -1.65 -0.33
N TRP A 505 -17.44 -1.76 -1.05
CA TRP A 505 -16.94 -3.05 -1.53
C TRP A 505 -15.55 -3.34 -0.98
N HIS A 506 -14.50 -2.59 -1.40
CA HIS A 506 -13.13 -2.94 -1.03
C HIS A 506 -12.88 -3.00 0.48
N LYS A 507 -13.50 -2.13 1.28
CA LYS A 507 -13.37 -2.18 2.74
C LYS A 507 -14.32 -3.18 3.40
N ALA A 508 -15.39 -3.59 2.71
CA ALA A 508 -16.51 -4.32 3.30
C ALA A 508 -16.18 -5.81 3.43
N SER A 509 -16.57 -6.42 4.55
CA SER A 509 -16.20 -7.78 4.94
C SER A 509 -16.60 -8.83 3.91
N LEU A 510 -17.73 -8.65 3.22
CA LEU A 510 -18.19 -9.58 2.17
C LEU A 510 -17.23 -9.71 0.98
N SER A 511 -16.31 -8.77 0.80
CA SER A 511 -15.33 -8.80 -0.30
C SER A 511 -14.05 -9.56 0.06
N HIS A 512 -13.96 -10.08 1.29
CA HIS A 512 -12.80 -10.78 1.84
C HIS A 512 -13.12 -12.26 2.13
N ASN A 513 -12.07 -13.06 2.36
CA ASN A 513 -12.20 -14.50 2.60
C ASN A 513 -12.46 -14.79 4.09
N LEU A 514 -13.65 -14.46 4.58
CA LEU A 514 -14.02 -14.50 6.00
C LEU A 514 -15.49 -14.89 6.22
N VAL A 515 -15.94 -14.91 7.48
CA VAL A 515 -17.38 -15.04 7.80
C VAL A 515 -18.04 -13.69 8.09
N THR A 516 -19.19 -13.44 7.45
CA THR A 516 -20.11 -12.35 7.80
C THR A 516 -21.25 -12.82 8.71
N VAL A 517 -21.73 -11.92 9.58
CA VAL A 517 -22.87 -12.17 10.49
C VAL A 517 -24.03 -11.27 10.08
N ASP A 518 -25.19 -11.87 9.84
CA ASP A 518 -26.44 -11.20 9.43
C ASP A 518 -26.28 -10.27 8.21
N GLY A 519 -25.40 -10.65 7.27
CA GLY A 519 -25.08 -9.85 6.09
C GLY A 519 -24.48 -8.49 6.42
N LYS A 520 -23.78 -8.34 7.56
CA LYS A 520 -23.11 -7.11 7.95
C LYS A 520 -21.60 -7.27 7.87
N SER A 521 -20.92 -6.17 7.54
CA SER A 521 -19.49 -6.03 7.76
C SER A 521 -19.15 -6.03 9.26
N GLN A 522 -17.93 -6.43 9.60
CA GLN A 522 -17.38 -6.38 10.95
C GLN A 522 -17.51 -4.97 11.52
N ALA A 523 -17.72 -4.87 12.83
CA ALA A 523 -17.95 -3.61 13.51
C ALA A 523 -16.78 -2.65 13.26
N SER A 524 -17.09 -1.50 12.66
CA SER A 524 -16.19 -0.35 12.67
C SER A 524 -16.42 0.40 13.98
N TYR A 525 -15.70 0.02 15.02
CA TYR A 525 -15.47 1.03 16.03
C TYR A 525 -14.44 1.99 15.41
N ASP A 526 -14.67 3.30 15.51
CA ASP A 526 -13.80 4.45 15.18
C ASP A 526 -12.29 4.13 14.88
N VAL A 527 -11.60 4.97 14.10
CA VAL A 527 -10.15 4.88 13.81
C VAL A 527 -9.25 4.86 15.07
N HIS A 528 -9.84 4.93 16.26
CA HIS A 528 -9.23 4.83 17.59
C HIS A 528 -9.72 3.65 18.43
N SER A 529 -10.43 2.68 17.85
CA SER A 529 -11.01 1.55 18.60
C SER A 529 -10.71 0.19 17.98
N ALA A 530 -10.55 -0.74 18.90
CA ALA A 530 -9.60 -1.83 18.82
C ALA A 530 -10.12 -3.11 18.14
N SER A 531 -11.21 -3.07 17.37
CA SER A 531 -11.84 -4.30 16.84
C SER A 531 -10.83 -5.15 16.08
N GLY A 532 -10.46 -6.26 16.69
CA GLY A 532 -9.47 -7.18 16.19
C GLY A 532 -9.74 -8.60 16.63
N GLY A 533 -8.82 -9.47 16.24
CA GLY A 533 -8.67 -10.78 16.81
C GLY A 533 -7.38 -10.92 17.58
N GLU A 534 -7.31 -12.03 18.30
CA GLU A 534 -6.17 -12.48 19.09
C GLU A 534 -5.66 -13.81 18.53
N LEU A 535 -4.39 -14.12 18.78
CA LEU A 535 -3.82 -15.41 18.41
C LEU A 535 -4.37 -16.49 19.36
N LEU A 536 -4.93 -17.56 18.80
CA LEU A 536 -5.28 -18.75 19.57
C LEU A 536 -4.07 -19.69 19.71
N CYS A 537 -3.41 -19.96 18.58
CA CYS A 537 -2.32 -20.92 18.50
C CYS A 537 -1.49 -20.66 17.23
N TYR A 538 -0.22 -21.05 17.27
CA TYR A 538 0.66 -21.12 16.11
C TYR A 538 1.59 -22.33 16.27
N ASN A 539 1.65 -23.18 15.25
CA ASN A 539 2.52 -24.34 15.20
C ASN A 539 3.00 -24.55 13.76
N ASP A 540 4.29 -24.42 13.50
CA ASP A 540 4.92 -24.75 12.22
C ASP A 540 5.84 -25.98 12.30
N GLU A 541 5.81 -26.69 13.43
CA GLU A 541 6.50 -27.95 13.67
C GLU A 541 5.59 -29.15 13.32
N GLY A 542 6.17 -30.34 13.07
CA GLY A 542 5.37 -31.56 12.88
C GLY A 542 4.79 -31.80 11.47
N GLY A 543 5.14 -30.99 10.48
CA GLY A 543 4.96 -31.29 9.04
C GLY A 543 3.79 -30.60 8.34
N ILE A 544 2.72 -30.25 9.07
CA ILE A 544 1.62 -29.41 8.57
C ILE A 544 1.52 -28.18 9.47
N PRO A 545 1.94 -26.98 8.99
CA PRO A 545 1.78 -25.76 9.75
C PRO A 545 0.31 -25.41 9.97
N VAL A 546 -0.03 -25.05 11.20
CA VAL A 546 -1.38 -24.66 11.64
C VAL A 546 -1.30 -23.41 12.51
N ALA A 547 -2.25 -22.50 12.33
CA ALA A 547 -2.45 -21.38 13.24
C ALA A 547 -3.94 -21.08 13.40
N GLY A 548 -4.29 -20.42 14.48
CA GLY A 548 -5.67 -20.02 14.77
C GLY A 548 -5.75 -18.64 15.38
N CYS A 549 -6.89 -17.99 15.17
CA CYS A 549 -7.22 -16.70 15.74
C CYS A 549 -8.66 -16.66 16.23
N THR A 550 -8.94 -15.76 17.19
CA THR A 550 -10.26 -15.58 17.78
C THR A 550 -10.65 -14.11 17.80
N SER A 551 -11.93 -13.80 17.79
CA SER A 551 -12.43 -12.45 18.05
C SER A 551 -13.82 -12.50 18.68
N THR A 552 -14.03 -11.68 19.71
CA THR A 552 -15.33 -11.32 20.28
C THR A 552 -15.72 -9.88 19.95
N GLU A 553 -14.85 -9.16 19.23
CA GLU A 553 -14.99 -7.72 18.95
C GLU A 553 -15.46 -7.43 17.52
N THR A 554 -15.24 -8.37 16.59
CA THR A 554 -15.62 -8.21 15.17
C THR A 554 -17.13 -8.14 14.97
N TYR A 555 -17.91 -8.86 15.79
CA TYR A 555 -19.36 -8.81 15.80
C TYR A 555 -19.89 -8.83 17.24
N PRO A 556 -20.69 -7.85 17.68
CA PRO A 556 -21.21 -7.81 19.05
C PRO A 556 -21.98 -9.08 19.43
N GLY A 557 -21.59 -9.73 20.52
CA GLY A 557 -22.26 -10.92 21.05
C GLY A 557 -21.96 -12.22 20.30
N VAL A 558 -20.97 -12.22 19.40
CA VAL A 558 -20.54 -13.40 18.64
C VAL A 558 -19.06 -13.65 18.88
N THR A 559 -18.73 -14.88 19.26
CA THR A 559 -17.34 -15.37 19.25
C THR A 559 -17.04 -15.99 17.90
N VAL A 560 -15.97 -15.55 17.26
CA VAL A 560 -15.46 -16.07 15.98
C VAL A 560 -14.11 -16.73 16.24
N ASN A 561 -14.03 -18.05 16.17
CA ASN A 561 -12.75 -18.76 16.17
C ASN A 561 -12.45 -19.27 14.75
N ARG A 562 -11.22 -19.10 14.28
CA ARG A 562 -10.77 -19.61 12.99
C ARG A 562 -9.43 -20.33 13.13
N TRP A 563 -9.30 -21.48 12.49
CA TRP A 563 -8.03 -22.18 12.28
C TRP A 563 -7.74 -22.37 10.80
N LEU A 564 -6.48 -22.27 10.44
CA LEU A 564 -5.97 -22.52 9.10
C LEU A 564 -4.80 -23.48 9.14
N ALA A 565 -4.75 -24.41 8.19
CA ALA A 565 -3.61 -25.31 8.00
C ALA A 565 -3.12 -25.29 6.56
N ALA A 566 -1.80 -25.35 6.37
CA ALA A 566 -1.17 -25.46 5.06
C ALA A 566 -0.59 -26.87 4.86
N ALA A 567 -1.41 -27.82 4.42
CA ALA A 567 -0.95 -29.15 4.06
C ALA A 567 -0.29 -29.17 2.67
N PRO A 568 0.49 -30.20 2.30
CA PRO A 568 1.18 -30.24 1.00
C PRO A 568 0.27 -30.24 -0.24
N HIS A 569 -1.01 -30.57 -0.11
CA HIS A 569 -1.93 -30.63 -1.26
C HIS A 569 -3.18 -29.78 -1.09
N TYR A 570 -3.41 -29.24 0.09
CA TYR A 570 -4.61 -28.48 0.39
C TYR A 570 -4.43 -27.50 1.55
N ALA A 571 -5.25 -26.46 1.55
CA ALA A 571 -5.48 -25.61 2.71
C ALA A 571 -6.72 -26.09 3.47
N LEU A 572 -6.65 -26.16 4.80
CA LEU A 572 -7.82 -26.30 5.67
C LEU A 572 -8.20 -24.92 6.21
N VAL A 573 -9.49 -24.60 6.19
CA VAL A 573 -10.08 -23.45 6.90
C VAL A 573 -11.22 -23.96 7.77
N MET A 574 -11.13 -23.72 9.07
CA MET A 574 -12.17 -24.10 10.03
C MET A 574 -12.62 -22.89 10.82
N ASP A 575 -13.91 -22.58 10.77
CA ASP A 575 -14.57 -21.55 11.57
C ASP A 575 -15.51 -22.21 12.60
N ASP A 576 -15.42 -21.78 13.86
CA ASP A 576 -16.32 -22.15 14.96
C ASP A 576 -16.93 -20.89 15.57
N LEU A 577 -18.23 -20.69 15.35
CA LEU A 577 -18.95 -19.47 15.68
C LEU A 577 -20.01 -19.75 16.73
N SER A 578 -20.05 -18.93 17.78
CA SER A 578 -21.01 -19.09 18.87
C SER A 578 -21.58 -17.76 19.36
N SER A 579 -22.86 -17.80 19.74
CA SER A 579 -23.61 -16.70 20.33
C SER A 579 -24.78 -17.23 21.17
N ASP A 580 -25.27 -16.42 22.10
CA ASP A 580 -26.48 -16.70 22.88
C ASP A 580 -27.77 -16.54 22.05
N SER A 581 -27.69 -15.86 20.90
CA SER A 581 -28.81 -15.69 19.96
C SER A 581 -28.55 -16.36 18.61
N GLU A 582 -29.63 -16.67 17.89
CA GLU A 582 -29.50 -17.19 16.52
C GLU A 582 -29.09 -16.08 15.55
N HIS A 583 -28.08 -16.37 14.73
CA HIS A 583 -27.62 -15.50 13.65
C HIS A 583 -27.57 -16.24 12.31
N LEU A 584 -27.54 -15.47 11.22
CA LEU A 584 -27.11 -15.97 9.92
C LEU A 584 -25.59 -15.78 9.80
N TYR A 585 -24.86 -16.89 9.66
CA TYR A 585 -23.43 -16.88 9.39
C TYR A 585 -23.16 -17.24 7.95
N GLU A 586 -22.29 -16.47 7.29
CA GLU A 586 -22.02 -16.60 5.86
C GLU A 586 -20.52 -16.63 5.58
N TRP A 587 -20.01 -17.79 5.19
CA TRP A 587 -18.61 -17.98 4.84
C TRP A 587 -18.36 -17.59 3.38
N TRP A 588 -17.47 -16.64 3.15
CA TRP A 588 -17.12 -16.11 1.82
C TRP A 588 -15.75 -16.59 1.35
N TYR A 589 -15.66 -16.89 0.06
CA TYR A 589 -14.40 -17.20 -0.61
C TYR A 589 -14.38 -16.60 -2.02
N HIS A 590 -13.38 -15.76 -2.28
CA HIS A 590 -13.12 -15.08 -3.54
C HIS A 590 -11.86 -15.66 -4.16
N ASN A 591 -11.93 -15.97 -5.44
CA ASN A 591 -10.88 -16.72 -6.11
C ASN A 591 -10.55 -16.11 -7.47
N LYS A 592 -9.27 -15.97 -7.81
CA LYS A 592 -8.78 -15.33 -9.05
C LYS A 592 -9.03 -16.13 -10.34
N GLY A 593 -9.94 -17.10 -10.29
CA GLY A 593 -10.33 -17.94 -11.41
C GLY A 593 -11.20 -17.21 -12.43
N THR A 594 -11.74 -17.97 -13.36
CA THR A 594 -12.61 -17.48 -14.44
C THR A 594 -14.08 -17.75 -14.18
N GLU A 595 -14.40 -18.83 -13.48
CA GLU A 595 -15.77 -19.23 -13.13
C GLU A 595 -15.78 -19.97 -11.79
N ALA A 596 -16.89 -19.85 -11.04
CA ALA A 596 -17.22 -20.69 -9.89
C ALA A 596 -18.37 -21.64 -10.23
N ARG A 597 -18.17 -22.94 -10.03
CA ARG A 597 -19.14 -24.00 -10.34
C ARG A 597 -19.49 -24.79 -9.07
N CYS A 598 -20.78 -24.96 -8.82
CA CYS A 598 -21.30 -25.80 -7.74
C CYS A 598 -22.67 -26.33 -8.16
N SER A 599 -22.79 -27.65 -8.30
CA SER A 599 -24.02 -28.32 -8.78
C SER A 599 -25.21 -28.08 -7.84
N ASP A 600 -24.94 -27.90 -6.54
CA ASP A 600 -25.97 -27.58 -5.55
C ASP A 600 -26.44 -26.12 -5.62
N ALA A 601 -25.74 -25.24 -6.34
CA ALA A 601 -26.10 -23.83 -6.56
C ALA A 601 -26.83 -23.58 -7.90
N ASP A 602 -26.93 -24.58 -8.78
CA ASP A 602 -27.60 -24.47 -10.10
C ASP A 602 -29.12 -24.76 -10.02
N ARG A 603 -29.72 -24.84 -8.82
CA ARG A 603 -31.13 -25.19 -8.61
C ARG A 603 -31.98 -23.95 -8.36
N ALA A 604 -33.00 -23.69 -9.19
CA ALA A 604 -33.83 -22.47 -9.23
C ALA A 604 -34.54 -22.01 -7.93
N ASN A 605 -34.46 -22.75 -6.82
CA ASN A 605 -35.16 -22.51 -5.55
C ASN A 605 -34.21 -22.35 -4.35
N GLY A 606 -33.05 -21.72 -4.51
CA GLY A 606 -32.18 -21.38 -3.37
C GLY A 606 -32.77 -20.29 -2.48
N ASP A 607 -32.63 -20.43 -1.16
CA ASP A 607 -33.12 -19.44 -0.20
C ASP A 607 -32.45 -18.07 -0.45
N ALA A 608 -33.27 -17.02 -0.60
CA ALA A 608 -32.77 -15.64 -0.54
C ALA A 608 -32.33 -15.36 0.90
N THR A 609 -31.03 -15.28 1.11
CA THR A 609 -30.43 -14.75 2.36
C THR A 609 -30.49 -13.23 2.38
N SER A 610 -30.20 -12.61 3.52
CA SER A 610 -30.16 -11.15 3.62
C SER A 610 -29.13 -10.55 2.66
N GLU A 611 -29.55 -9.60 1.84
CA GLU A 611 -28.70 -8.75 0.99
C GLU A 611 -28.45 -7.41 1.73
N ALA A 612 -28.26 -7.48 3.05
CA ALA A 612 -28.25 -6.30 3.92
C ALA A 612 -27.00 -5.44 3.75
N ASP A 613 -25.88 -6.02 3.31
CA ASP A 613 -24.67 -5.25 3.02
C ASP A 613 -24.80 -4.48 1.70
N LEU A 614 -24.50 -3.18 1.75
CA LEU A 614 -24.51 -2.29 0.59
C LEU A 614 -23.58 -2.76 -0.52
N GLY A 615 -22.53 -3.55 -0.20
CA GLY A 615 -21.63 -4.11 -1.21
C GLY A 615 -22.24 -5.20 -2.09
N PHE A 616 -23.33 -5.84 -1.65
CA PHE A 616 -23.92 -6.93 -2.43
C PHE A 616 -24.42 -6.47 -3.82
N VAL A 617 -24.73 -5.18 -3.99
CA VAL A 617 -25.09 -4.57 -5.28
C VAL A 617 -24.03 -4.75 -6.36
N TYR A 618 -22.78 -5.01 -5.98
CA TYR A 618 -21.71 -5.26 -6.92
C TYR A 618 -21.60 -6.72 -7.33
N VAL A 619 -22.28 -7.66 -6.69
CA VAL A 619 -22.22 -9.10 -7.06
C VAL A 619 -23.08 -9.35 -8.29
N GLN A 620 -22.51 -10.01 -9.29
CA GLN A 620 -23.17 -10.33 -10.56
C GLN A 620 -23.19 -11.83 -10.81
N ASN A 621 -23.98 -12.26 -11.81
CA ASN A 621 -24.07 -13.67 -12.24
C ASN A 621 -24.43 -14.62 -11.08
N VAL A 622 -25.30 -14.16 -10.18
CA VAL A 622 -25.66 -14.88 -8.97
C VAL A 622 -26.44 -16.16 -9.31
N LYS A 623 -25.94 -17.28 -8.81
CA LYS A 623 -26.64 -18.57 -8.76
C LYS A 623 -26.84 -18.99 -7.31
N ARG A 624 -27.93 -19.71 -7.02
CA ARG A 624 -28.34 -20.03 -5.64
C ARG A 624 -28.83 -21.46 -5.52
N GLY A 625 -28.61 -22.05 -4.35
CA GLY A 625 -29.22 -23.31 -3.97
C GLY A 625 -28.96 -23.67 -2.52
N SER A 626 -29.10 -24.94 -2.18
CA SER A 626 -28.89 -25.40 -0.80
C SER A 626 -28.60 -26.89 -0.74
N SER A 627 -27.82 -27.32 0.26
CA SER A 627 -27.53 -28.72 0.54
C SER A 627 -27.53 -29.01 2.03
N ARG A 628 -27.71 -30.29 2.40
CA ARG A 628 -27.47 -30.82 3.76
C ARG A 628 -26.26 -31.74 3.82
N GLU A 629 -25.75 -32.13 2.65
CA GLU A 629 -24.61 -33.02 2.50
C GLU A 629 -23.31 -32.21 2.43
N THR A 630 -22.18 -32.92 2.28
CA THR A 630 -20.91 -32.30 1.92
C THR A 630 -21.06 -31.59 0.57
N ILE A 631 -20.59 -30.34 0.49
CA ILE A 631 -20.71 -29.52 -0.71
C ILE A 631 -19.36 -29.50 -1.43
N GLU A 632 -19.39 -29.80 -2.72
CA GLU A 632 -18.25 -29.66 -3.62
C GLU A 632 -18.44 -28.47 -4.55
N ALA A 633 -17.35 -27.73 -4.75
CA ALA A 633 -17.33 -26.63 -5.68
C ALA A 633 -15.95 -26.46 -6.34
N TYR A 634 -15.94 -25.77 -7.47
CA TYR A 634 -14.78 -25.69 -8.35
C TYR A 634 -14.58 -24.26 -8.85
N PHE A 635 -13.33 -23.82 -8.91
CA PHE A 635 -12.93 -22.58 -9.58
C PHE A 635 -11.96 -22.87 -10.72
N ASP A 636 -12.27 -22.40 -11.92
CA ASP A 636 -11.50 -22.71 -13.13
C ASP A 636 -10.35 -21.71 -13.39
N HIS A 637 -9.14 -22.21 -13.61
CA HIS A 637 -7.89 -21.43 -13.81
C HIS A 637 -7.13 -21.82 -15.09
N GLY A 638 -7.85 -22.30 -16.11
CA GLY A 638 -7.25 -22.89 -17.31
C GLY A 638 -6.76 -24.30 -17.03
N GLU A 639 -5.44 -24.51 -16.96
CA GLU A 639 -4.84 -25.82 -16.67
C GLU A 639 -4.91 -26.22 -15.19
N LEU A 640 -5.27 -25.28 -14.31
CA LEU A 640 -5.51 -25.51 -12.88
C LEU A 640 -7.00 -25.42 -12.58
N THR A 641 -7.43 -26.15 -11.55
CA THR A 641 -8.73 -26.00 -10.91
C THR A 641 -8.53 -25.96 -9.40
N VAL A 642 -9.34 -25.17 -8.71
CA VAL A 642 -9.40 -25.17 -7.24
C VAL A 642 -10.66 -25.88 -6.81
N HIS A 643 -10.50 -27.03 -6.19
CA HIS A 643 -11.59 -27.81 -5.62
C HIS A 643 -11.81 -27.37 -4.16
N VAL A 644 -13.03 -26.98 -3.83
CA VAL A 644 -13.45 -26.60 -2.48
C VAL A 644 -14.45 -27.64 -1.98
N MET A 645 -14.12 -28.30 -0.88
CA MET A 645 -15.01 -29.26 -0.22
C MET A 645 -15.39 -28.73 1.17
N LEU A 646 -16.68 -28.46 1.37
CA LEU A 646 -17.21 -28.00 2.67
C LEU A 646 -17.89 -29.17 3.40
N ALA A 647 -17.42 -29.45 4.61
CA ALA A 647 -17.98 -30.49 5.46
C ALA A 647 -19.47 -30.26 5.75
N ARG A 648 -20.24 -31.36 5.77
CA ARG A 648 -21.63 -31.34 6.24
C ARG A 648 -21.74 -30.73 7.64
N GLY A 649 -22.77 -29.93 7.87
CA GLY A 649 -22.99 -29.27 9.17
C GLY A 649 -24.38 -28.67 9.35
N GLY A 650 -25.37 -29.18 8.60
CA GLY A 650 -26.75 -28.69 8.59
C GLY A 650 -27.17 -28.17 7.21
N ARG A 651 -28.42 -27.66 7.13
CA ARG A 651 -28.90 -26.99 5.91
C ARG A 651 -28.02 -25.78 5.62
N THR A 652 -27.35 -25.81 4.48
CA THR A 652 -26.41 -24.78 4.03
C THR A 652 -26.97 -24.13 2.78
N ALA A 653 -27.22 -22.83 2.82
CA ALA A 653 -27.53 -22.03 1.64
C ALA A 653 -26.25 -21.77 0.84
N ILE A 654 -26.33 -21.85 -0.48
CA ILE A 654 -25.17 -21.76 -1.37
C ILE A 654 -25.40 -20.63 -2.37
N LEU A 655 -24.38 -19.81 -2.58
CA LEU A 655 -24.36 -18.79 -3.63
C LEU A 655 -23.04 -18.87 -4.40
N THR A 656 -23.10 -18.76 -5.72
CA THR A 656 -21.95 -18.41 -6.57
C THR A 656 -22.23 -17.10 -7.28
N GLY A 657 -21.18 -16.37 -7.65
CA GLY A 657 -21.31 -15.11 -8.37
C GLY A 657 -19.95 -14.50 -8.67
N ASN A 658 -19.95 -13.25 -9.14
CA ASN A 658 -18.74 -12.53 -9.51
C ASN A 658 -18.71 -11.15 -8.83
N GLY A 659 -17.65 -10.87 -8.08
CA GLY A 659 -17.43 -9.59 -7.39
C GLY A 659 -16.30 -8.77 -8.02
N PRO A 660 -16.27 -7.43 -7.88
CA PRO A 660 -15.11 -6.63 -8.26
C PRO A 660 -13.81 -7.09 -7.56
N TYR A 661 -12.71 -7.11 -8.30
CA TYR A 661 -11.37 -7.31 -7.75
C TYR A 661 -10.60 -5.98 -7.73
N THR A 662 -10.07 -5.51 -8.86
CA THR A 662 -9.34 -4.23 -8.88
C THR A 662 -10.14 -3.04 -9.42
N THR A 663 -11.19 -3.29 -10.19
CA THR A 663 -12.07 -2.27 -10.78
C THR A 663 -13.48 -2.84 -10.94
N PRO A 664 -14.53 -2.02 -11.16
CA PRO A 664 -15.88 -2.56 -11.42
C PRO A 664 -15.99 -3.52 -12.62
N ALA A 665 -15.04 -3.44 -13.56
CA ALA A 665 -15.00 -4.27 -14.75
C ALA A 665 -14.10 -5.51 -14.59
N ASP A 666 -13.15 -5.47 -13.66
CA ASP A 666 -12.25 -6.56 -13.35
C ASP A 666 -12.86 -7.36 -12.20
N ARG A 667 -13.40 -8.52 -12.51
CA ARG A 667 -14.25 -9.29 -11.59
C ARG A 667 -13.71 -10.69 -11.41
N VAL A 668 -13.78 -11.18 -10.18
CA VAL A 668 -13.36 -12.53 -9.81
C VAL A 668 -14.58 -13.35 -9.36
N PRO A 669 -14.60 -14.67 -9.65
CA PRO A 669 -15.62 -15.56 -9.13
C PRO A 669 -15.52 -15.66 -7.60
N LEU A 670 -16.68 -15.82 -6.97
CA LEU A 670 -16.84 -15.96 -5.54
C LEU A 670 -17.87 -17.02 -5.19
N MET A 671 -17.79 -17.50 -3.95
CA MET A 671 -18.76 -18.39 -3.35
C MET A 671 -19.10 -17.97 -1.93
N ARG A 672 -20.31 -18.32 -1.51
CA ARG A 672 -20.79 -18.10 -0.16
C ARG A 672 -21.62 -19.26 0.36
N PHE A 673 -21.31 -19.71 1.58
CA PHE A 673 -22.05 -20.74 2.31
C PHE A 673 -22.72 -20.16 3.55
N GLY A 674 -24.05 -20.21 3.63
CA GLY A 674 -24.85 -19.64 4.72
C GLY A 674 -25.46 -20.70 5.62
N ARG A 675 -25.33 -20.55 6.95
CA ARG A 675 -25.95 -21.40 7.98
C ARG A 675 -26.59 -20.52 9.06
N ARG A 676 -27.70 -20.98 9.67
CA ARG A 676 -28.39 -20.28 10.78
C ARG A 676 -28.29 -21.09 12.06
N GLY A 677 -28.11 -20.41 13.19
CA GLY A 677 -28.15 -21.01 14.54
C GLY A 677 -27.39 -20.17 15.57
N GLY A 678 -27.38 -20.60 16.83
CA GLY A 678 -26.55 -20.01 17.88
C GLY A 678 -25.11 -20.55 17.93
N ALA A 679 -24.89 -21.76 17.39
CA ALA A 679 -23.57 -22.35 17.22
C ALA A 679 -23.42 -22.94 15.80
N VAL A 680 -22.48 -22.43 15.03
CA VAL A 680 -22.29 -22.79 13.61
C VAL A 680 -20.82 -23.04 13.33
N ARG A 681 -20.55 -24.11 12.57
CA ARG A 681 -19.21 -24.47 12.12
C ARG A 681 -19.13 -24.43 10.62
N PHE A 682 -18.00 -24.01 10.05
CA PHE A 682 -17.63 -24.26 8.67
C PHE A 682 -16.27 -24.94 8.66
N ALA A 683 -16.13 -26.06 7.97
CA ALA A 683 -14.83 -26.71 7.79
C ALA A 683 -14.67 -26.99 6.30
N ALA A 684 -13.71 -26.31 5.67
CA ALA A 684 -13.51 -26.33 4.23
C ALA A 684 -12.07 -26.74 3.90
N VAL A 685 -11.94 -27.66 2.96
CA VAL A 685 -10.67 -27.95 2.27
C VAL A 685 -10.65 -27.19 0.96
N ILE A 686 -9.54 -26.54 0.66
CA ILE A 686 -9.27 -25.86 -0.60
C ILE A 686 -8.07 -26.55 -1.24
N GLU A 687 -8.31 -27.25 -2.34
CA GLU A 687 -7.36 -28.13 -3.03
C GLU A 687 -7.06 -27.61 -4.45
N PRO A 688 -5.91 -26.95 -4.66
CA PRO A 688 -5.45 -26.56 -5.99
C PRO A 688 -4.77 -27.74 -6.71
N ARG A 689 -5.32 -28.13 -7.85
CA ARG A 689 -4.79 -29.23 -8.68
C ARG A 689 -4.78 -28.89 -10.16
N LYS A 690 -4.04 -29.68 -10.95
CA LYS A 690 -4.19 -29.63 -12.40
C LYS A 690 -5.53 -30.25 -12.80
N VAL A 691 -6.10 -29.78 -13.90
CA VAL A 691 -7.33 -30.35 -14.46
C VAL A 691 -7.16 -31.84 -14.79
N SER A 692 -5.95 -32.25 -15.17
CA SER A 692 -5.58 -33.64 -15.48
C SER A 692 -5.40 -34.54 -14.24
N GLU A 693 -5.33 -33.98 -13.04
CA GLU A 693 -5.13 -34.72 -11.79
C GLU A 693 -6.50 -35.07 -11.17
N GLU A 694 -6.63 -36.25 -10.57
CA GLU A 694 -7.79 -36.56 -9.72
C GLU A 694 -7.76 -35.74 -8.43
N ASN A 695 -8.91 -35.61 -7.76
CA ASN A 695 -8.98 -35.04 -6.41
C ASN A 695 -8.11 -35.87 -5.45
N TYR A 696 -7.12 -35.23 -4.82
CA TYR A 696 -6.31 -35.79 -3.74
C TYR A 696 -7.15 -35.97 -2.49
N VAL A 697 -7.97 -34.97 -2.15
CA VAL A 697 -8.89 -35.06 -1.00
C VAL A 697 -10.16 -35.79 -1.42
N ARG A 698 -10.54 -36.80 -0.62
CA ARG A 698 -11.68 -37.69 -0.86
C ARG A 698 -12.88 -37.36 0.02
N ASP A 699 -12.65 -36.93 1.26
CA ASP A 699 -13.72 -36.53 2.18
C ASP A 699 -13.21 -35.56 3.26
N ILE A 700 -14.14 -34.80 3.85
CA ILE A 700 -13.91 -34.00 5.04
C ILE A 700 -15.06 -34.16 6.04
N VAL A 701 -14.69 -34.43 7.29
CA VAL A 701 -15.63 -34.56 8.39
C VAL A 701 -15.25 -33.62 9.53
N CYS A 702 -16.21 -32.83 10.01
CA CYS A 702 -16.08 -32.01 11.22
C CYS A 702 -17.03 -32.54 12.30
N LYS A 703 -16.50 -32.81 13.49
CA LYS A 703 -17.28 -33.27 14.66
C LYS A 703 -16.92 -32.43 15.89
N PRO A 704 -17.90 -32.03 16.70
CA PRO A 704 -17.60 -31.47 18.01
C PRO A 704 -16.98 -32.54 18.91
N ILE A 705 -16.01 -32.14 19.72
CA ILE A 705 -15.42 -32.93 20.80
C ILE A 705 -15.48 -32.11 22.09
N GLN A 706 -15.15 -32.72 23.23
CA GLN A 706 -15.06 -31.98 24.48
C GLN A 706 -13.98 -30.88 24.35
N GLY A 707 -14.40 -29.62 24.55
CA GLY A 707 -13.53 -28.44 24.50
C GLY A 707 -13.09 -28.00 23.10
N GLY A 708 -13.68 -28.54 22.01
CA GLY A 708 -13.30 -28.09 20.67
C GLY A 708 -13.88 -28.92 19.54
N ASN A 709 -13.11 -29.04 18.46
CA ASN A 709 -13.53 -29.68 17.23
C ASN A 709 -12.47 -30.67 16.72
N LEU A 710 -12.94 -31.76 16.13
CA LEU A 710 -12.14 -32.71 15.40
C LEU A 710 -12.46 -32.57 13.91
N VAL A 711 -11.46 -32.24 13.11
CA VAL A 711 -11.58 -32.24 11.64
C VAL A 711 -10.72 -33.38 11.09
N ILE A 712 -11.32 -34.24 10.27
CA ILE A 712 -10.65 -35.35 9.61
C ILE A 712 -10.73 -35.10 8.10
N VAL A 713 -9.58 -34.99 7.45
CA VAL A 713 -9.46 -34.86 6.00
C VAL A 713 -8.93 -36.17 5.46
N SER A 714 -9.78 -36.95 4.78
CA SER A 714 -9.39 -38.20 4.13
C SER A 714 -8.87 -37.91 2.72
N HIS A 715 -7.71 -38.45 2.39
CA HIS A 715 -7.05 -38.22 1.11
C HIS A 715 -6.43 -39.52 0.57
N GLN A 716 -5.86 -39.48 -0.64
CA GLN A 716 -5.30 -40.67 -1.31
C GLN A 716 -4.29 -41.44 -0.44
N ASP A 717 -3.47 -40.74 0.33
CA ASP A 717 -2.40 -41.35 1.15
C ASP A 717 -2.80 -41.69 2.61
N GLY A 718 -4.07 -41.53 3.01
CA GLY A 718 -4.49 -41.70 4.41
C GLY A 718 -5.43 -40.60 4.91
N SER A 719 -5.19 -40.07 6.10
CA SER A 719 -6.02 -39.00 6.65
C SER A 719 -5.27 -38.09 7.62
N ASP A 720 -5.40 -36.79 7.43
CA ASP A 720 -4.94 -35.81 8.41
C ASP A 720 -6.06 -35.52 9.42
N THR A 721 -5.75 -35.61 10.71
CA THR A 721 -6.67 -35.36 11.82
C THR A 721 -6.21 -34.15 12.63
N TYR A 722 -7.08 -33.14 12.69
CA TYR A 722 -6.84 -31.88 13.40
C TYR A 722 -7.71 -31.82 14.66
N ARG A 723 -7.08 -31.71 15.83
CA ARG A 723 -7.79 -31.40 17.10
C ARG A 723 -7.64 -29.92 17.39
N LEU A 724 -8.73 -29.18 17.21
CA LEU A 724 -8.78 -27.73 17.29
C LEU A 724 -9.53 -27.30 18.55
N ARG A 725 -8.82 -26.66 19.48
CA ARG A 725 -9.38 -26.26 20.78
C ARG A 725 -9.15 -24.76 21.00
N PRO A 726 -10.19 -23.95 21.29
CA PRO A 726 -10.03 -22.52 21.53
C PRO A 726 -9.22 -22.20 22.80
N ASP A 727 -9.21 -23.09 23.77
CA ASP A 727 -8.53 -22.94 25.06
C ASP A 727 -7.10 -23.52 25.08
N SER A 728 -6.61 -23.99 23.92
CA SER A 728 -5.29 -24.61 23.80
C SER A 728 -4.39 -23.83 22.85
N ALA A 729 -3.22 -23.42 23.35
CA ALA A 729 -2.17 -22.83 22.53
C ALA A 729 -1.50 -23.86 21.59
N SER A 730 -1.67 -25.16 21.83
CA SER A 730 -1.17 -26.23 20.98
C SER A 730 -2.27 -26.83 20.11
N VAL A 731 -1.93 -27.10 18.84
CA VAL A 731 -2.75 -27.90 17.92
C VAL A 731 -2.08 -29.23 17.69
N GLU A 732 -2.84 -30.31 17.90
CA GLU A 732 -2.41 -31.66 17.57
C GLU A 732 -2.86 -32.00 16.15
N VAL A 733 -1.88 -32.28 15.29
CA VAL A 733 -2.10 -32.80 13.94
C VAL A 733 -1.54 -34.22 13.90
N VAL A 734 -2.39 -35.18 13.56
CA VAL A 734 -2.02 -36.59 13.40
C VAL A 734 -2.25 -36.98 11.94
N ARG A 735 -1.21 -37.49 11.27
CA ARG A 735 -1.24 -37.89 9.86
C ARG A 735 -1.28 -39.41 9.69
#